data_AF-A0A1Q6JT68-F1
#
_entry.id   AF-A0A1Q6JT68-F1
#
_cell.length_a   1.000
_cell.length_b   1.000
_cell.length_c   1.000
_cell.angle_alpha   90.00
_cell.angle_beta   90.00
_cell.angle_gamma   90.00
#
_symmetry.space_group_name_H-M   'P 1'
#
loop_
_entity.id
_entity.type
_entity.pdbx_description
1 polymer ?
#
loop_
_entity_poly.entity_id
_entity_poly.type
_entity_poly.pdbx_seq_one_letter_code
_entity_poly.pdbx_strand_id
1 'polypeptide(L)'
;MKKCLKIFFILAITIFVVLIFSKKVEALETYNSDIEYEENSDGEIVVYSANYNMKDVEIPSMINGKVVTEIGKFGFSSCRKLENISLPNTIKKINIYAFRGCESIKNINIPDSVKIIDSNSFEDCISLRTITGMENVETIWNGAFDGCTSLQSISLPKVKIIRAEVFNKCSNLSEVILSNKLWEICEEAFKDCTSLKSINLPESLTEIDDGVFYNTGLTNITIPSNVTWITQNLFRHCTSLESITISPNVKWIGDSAFKGCTNLKNITIENKDAEIYDDEDVFSDNIMITGYENSKAYYYARYYGRKFKNIETGEISQIKITPQSYLDYMPTKNVKAIGVVSVDKKDIENQTYICTQKPVEEEFYKKLKAKVYELTQNCKTDEEKAQNITNWIYSNMRYYSFVNATAKVYQICNTFIRLEGNDNAYTMLENYMLYLCKIPTATVNGANNRTYTSAYINGKWIYIDAVNGKYNVTDLKAYSINYIYDGKLYMLEDPSKGAKIIKKIKEIPFVDVEIDSWEYTAVKYMWQNEYMTKGDTSAFFSPNGLLTRAMLATILHNMEGRPYVSGASKFSDVQNTNEWYYVAIKWAEKNNIVSGYSDGKFGPNDPITREQLAVILNQYCKYKGKYKVVKADYSKFKDSNKISDFAKWGMNWAVGTGVINGSNGILNPKGTATRAETASMIYKYCININKQI
;
A
#
# COMPACT_ATOMS: atom_id res chain seq x y z
N MET A 1 58.14 -14.43 -35.27
CA MET A 1 57.67 -15.08 -34.02
C MET A 1 56.63 -14.28 -33.23
N LYS A 2 56.91 -13.06 -32.75
CA LYS A 2 55.97 -12.31 -31.87
C LYS A 2 54.61 -11.96 -32.50
N LYS A 3 54.52 -11.74 -33.82
CA LYS A 3 53.24 -11.50 -34.51
C LYS A 3 52.39 -12.77 -34.65
N CYS A 4 53.00 -13.92 -34.94
CA CYS A 4 52.28 -15.21 -35.00
C CYS A 4 51.77 -15.63 -33.62
N LEU A 5 52.52 -15.39 -32.55
CA LEU A 5 52.10 -15.72 -31.19
C LEU A 5 50.87 -14.91 -30.75
N LYS A 6 50.78 -13.62 -31.13
CA LYS A 6 49.60 -12.77 -30.87
C LYS A 6 48.37 -13.24 -31.64
N ILE A 7 48.54 -13.64 -32.90
CA ILE A 7 47.43 -14.16 -33.71
C ILE A 7 46.92 -15.48 -33.14
N PHE A 8 47.81 -16.36 -32.70
CA PHE A 8 47.44 -17.63 -32.06
C PHE A 8 46.73 -17.42 -30.71
N PHE A 9 47.17 -16.44 -29.91
CA PHE A 9 46.53 -16.10 -28.64
C PHE A 9 45.14 -15.47 -28.85
N ILE A 10 44.99 -14.62 -29.86
CA ILE A 10 43.69 -14.02 -30.20
C ILE A 10 42.73 -15.10 -30.72
N LEU A 11 43.19 -15.99 -31.61
CA LEU A 11 42.39 -17.12 -32.10
C LEU A 11 41.96 -18.07 -30.98
N ALA A 12 42.88 -18.42 -30.08
CA ALA A 12 42.59 -19.26 -28.92
C ALA A 12 41.59 -18.58 -27.96
N ILE A 13 41.72 -17.27 -27.71
CA ILE A 13 40.77 -16.51 -26.90
C ILE A 13 39.41 -16.42 -27.60
N THR A 14 39.33 -16.20 -28.91
CA THR A 14 38.04 -16.21 -29.62
C THR A 14 37.37 -17.58 -29.62
N ILE A 15 38.12 -18.68 -29.76
CA ILE A 15 37.56 -20.04 -29.65
C ILE A 15 37.09 -20.32 -28.21
N PHE A 16 37.86 -19.89 -27.21
CA PHE A 16 37.51 -20.04 -25.80
C PHE A 16 36.30 -19.18 -25.39
N VAL A 17 36.18 -17.97 -25.95
CA VAL A 17 35.03 -17.07 -25.77
C VAL A 17 33.80 -17.63 -26.49
N VAL A 18 33.92 -18.19 -27.70
CA VAL A 18 32.80 -18.86 -28.38
C VAL A 18 32.30 -20.08 -27.60
N LEU A 19 33.20 -20.83 -26.94
CA LEU A 19 32.83 -21.96 -26.07
C LEU A 19 32.23 -21.53 -24.72
N ILE A 20 32.59 -20.36 -24.18
CA ILE A 20 31.99 -19.77 -22.97
C ILE A 20 30.62 -19.14 -23.26
N PHE A 21 30.41 -18.61 -24.48
CA PHE A 21 29.13 -18.01 -24.90
C PHE A 21 28.20 -18.98 -25.65
N SER A 22 28.65 -20.17 -26.02
CA SER A 22 27.76 -21.28 -26.34
C SER A 22 27.20 -21.86 -25.05
N LYS A 23 26.34 -21.10 -24.36
CA LYS A 23 25.32 -21.76 -23.54
C LYS A 23 24.63 -22.70 -24.50
N LYS A 24 24.82 -24.01 -24.30
CA LYS A 24 24.23 -25.07 -25.11
C LYS A 24 22.76 -24.68 -25.28
N VAL A 25 22.37 -24.23 -26.47
CA VAL A 25 20.97 -24.20 -26.85
C VAL A 25 20.67 -25.67 -27.03
N GLU A 26 20.37 -26.33 -25.92
CA GLU A 26 19.80 -27.67 -25.98
C GLU A 26 18.55 -27.51 -26.83
N ALA A 27 18.47 -28.30 -27.91
CA ALA A 27 17.32 -28.28 -28.77
C ALA A 27 16.08 -28.48 -27.89
N LEU A 28 15.10 -27.58 -28.01
CA LEU A 28 13.86 -27.67 -27.27
C LEU A 28 13.21 -29.02 -27.59
N GLU A 29 12.95 -29.83 -26.56
CA GLU A 29 12.28 -31.10 -26.78
C GLU A 29 10.81 -30.82 -27.12
N THR A 30 10.34 -31.43 -28.21
CA THR A 30 8.97 -31.26 -28.68
C THR A 30 8.19 -32.55 -28.54
N TYR A 31 6.97 -32.45 -28.01
CA TYR A 31 5.98 -33.52 -28.03
C TYR A 31 5.00 -33.26 -29.18
N ASN A 32 4.83 -34.25 -30.06
CA ASN A 32 4.00 -34.18 -31.27
C ASN A 32 4.25 -32.94 -32.16
N SER A 33 5.45 -32.35 -32.14
CA SER A 33 5.81 -31.10 -32.83
C SER A 33 5.03 -29.83 -32.44
N ASP A 34 4.06 -29.96 -31.53
CA ASP A 34 3.11 -28.91 -31.17
C ASP A 34 3.30 -28.40 -29.73
N ILE A 35 4.01 -29.14 -28.88
CA ILE A 35 4.22 -28.79 -27.48
C ILE A 35 5.70 -28.79 -27.18
N GLU A 36 6.22 -27.72 -26.60
CA GLU A 36 7.58 -27.63 -26.10
C GLU A 36 7.57 -27.80 -24.57
N TYR A 37 8.50 -28.63 -24.07
CA TYR A 37 8.57 -28.96 -22.66
C TYR A 37 10.00 -29.01 -22.15
N GLU A 38 10.18 -28.82 -20.85
CA GLU A 38 11.46 -28.89 -20.15
C GLU A 38 11.34 -29.72 -18.88
N GLU A 39 12.47 -30.21 -18.38
CA GLU A 39 12.56 -30.89 -17.10
C GLU A 39 12.88 -29.90 -15.99
N ASN A 40 12.08 -29.91 -14.91
CA ASN A 40 12.33 -29.08 -13.73
C ASN A 40 13.43 -29.69 -12.83
N SER A 41 13.74 -29.01 -11.72
CA SER A 41 14.78 -29.46 -10.78
C SER A 41 14.49 -30.81 -10.11
N ASP A 42 13.23 -31.26 -10.11
CA ASP A 42 12.79 -32.52 -9.51
C ASP A 42 12.74 -33.67 -10.52
N GLY A 43 13.12 -33.41 -11.77
CA GLY A 43 13.10 -34.39 -12.84
C GLY A 43 11.71 -34.61 -13.46
N GLU A 44 10.78 -33.71 -13.21
CA GLU A 44 9.41 -33.73 -13.75
C GLU A 44 9.28 -32.79 -14.97
N ILE A 45 8.28 -33.02 -15.81
CA ILE A 45 8.09 -32.28 -17.06
C ILE A 45 7.17 -31.08 -16.86
N VAL A 46 7.60 -29.94 -17.41
CA VAL A 46 6.89 -28.66 -17.47
C VAL A 46 6.62 -28.30 -18.94
N VAL A 47 5.36 -28.08 -19.30
CA VAL A 47 4.97 -27.60 -20.64
C VAL A 47 5.10 -26.09 -20.69
N TYR A 48 6.10 -25.53 -21.38
CA TYR A 48 6.37 -24.07 -21.34
C TYR A 48 6.00 -23.33 -22.63
N SER A 49 5.68 -24.03 -23.72
CA SER A 49 5.27 -23.41 -24.98
C SER A 49 4.48 -24.39 -25.86
N ALA A 50 3.66 -23.86 -26.75
CA ALA A 50 2.75 -24.62 -27.60
C ALA A 50 2.54 -23.92 -28.96
N ASN A 51 2.28 -24.69 -30.00
CA ASN A 51 1.95 -24.19 -31.33
C ASN A 51 0.64 -23.37 -31.30
N TYR A 52 0.77 -22.06 -31.53
CA TYR A 52 -0.34 -21.10 -31.53
C TYR A 52 -1.47 -21.39 -32.54
N ASN A 53 -1.24 -22.27 -33.53
CA ASN A 53 -2.25 -22.67 -34.51
C ASN A 53 -3.09 -23.88 -34.10
N MET A 54 -2.75 -24.56 -33.00
CA MET A 54 -3.47 -25.76 -32.58
C MET A 54 -4.93 -25.44 -32.21
N LYS A 55 -5.82 -26.41 -32.47
CA LYS A 55 -7.23 -26.36 -32.08
C LYS A 55 -7.56 -27.24 -30.89
N ASP A 56 -6.86 -28.36 -30.77
CA ASP A 56 -7.13 -29.41 -29.80
C ASP A 56 -5.81 -29.91 -29.25
N VAL A 57 -5.74 -30.13 -27.93
CA VAL A 57 -4.53 -30.68 -27.31
C VAL A 57 -4.87 -31.57 -26.12
N GLU A 58 -4.27 -32.76 -26.07
CA GLU A 58 -4.29 -33.65 -24.92
C GLU A 58 -2.88 -33.68 -24.32
N ILE A 59 -2.74 -33.20 -23.09
CA ILE A 59 -1.47 -33.23 -22.38
C ILE A 59 -1.31 -34.64 -21.77
N PRO A 60 -0.28 -35.42 -22.16
CA PRO A 60 -0.09 -36.75 -21.60
C PRO A 60 0.37 -36.65 -20.14
N SER A 61 0.06 -37.66 -19.33
CA SER A 61 0.56 -37.74 -17.94
C SER A 61 2.06 -38.00 -17.85
N MET A 62 2.68 -38.52 -18.92
CA MET A 62 4.12 -38.76 -19.03
C MET A 62 4.67 -38.37 -20.40
N ILE A 63 5.86 -37.80 -20.42
CA ILE A 63 6.67 -37.57 -21.62
C ILE A 63 8.06 -38.16 -21.37
N ASN A 64 8.54 -39.03 -22.27
CA ASN A 64 9.84 -39.73 -22.16
C ASN A 64 10.05 -40.44 -20.81
N GLY A 65 8.99 -41.04 -20.26
CA GLY A 65 9.03 -41.75 -18.97
C GLY A 65 9.06 -40.85 -17.73
N LYS A 66 8.95 -39.52 -17.91
CA LYS A 66 8.90 -38.53 -16.83
C LYS A 66 7.49 -37.96 -16.71
N VAL A 67 7.04 -37.70 -15.49
CA VAL A 67 5.67 -37.25 -15.20
C VAL A 67 5.50 -35.79 -15.60
N VAL A 68 4.41 -35.44 -16.28
CA VAL A 68 4.06 -34.03 -16.59
C VAL A 68 3.31 -33.44 -15.41
N THR A 69 3.89 -32.43 -14.76
CA THR A 69 3.37 -31.90 -13.50
C THR A 69 3.00 -30.42 -13.54
N GLU A 70 3.36 -29.70 -14.59
CA GLU A 70 3.06 -28.27 -14.67
C GLU A 70 2.70 -27.82 -16.08
N ILE A 71 1.74 -26.90 -16.16
CA ILE A 71 1.67 -25.97 -17.29
C ILE A 71 2.54 -24.78 -16.91
N GLY A 72 3.67 -24.67 -17.57
CA GLY A 72 4.72 -23.69 -17.35
C GLY A 72 4.29 -22.27 -17.70
N LYS A 73 5.15 -21.32 -17.34
CA LYS A 73 4.93 -19.91 -17.61
C LYS A 73 4.77 -19.71 -19.13
N PHE A 74 3.67 -19.07 -19.54
CA PHE A 74 3.30 -18.88 -20.94
C PHE A 74 2.97 -20.15 -21.76
N GLY A 75 2.80 -21.31 -21.14
CA GLY A 75 2.65 -22.62 -21.81
C GLY A 75 1.79 -22.66 -23.06
N PHE A 76 0.60 -22.06 -23.00
CA PHE A 76 -0.38 -21.92 -24.08
C PHE A 76 -0.73 -20.46 -24.35
N SER A 77 0.09 -19.51 -23.92
CA SER A 77 -0.24 -18.08 -24.09
C SER A 77 -0.43 -17.75 -25.56
N SER A 78 -1.51 -17.01 -25.87
CA SER A 78 -1.90 -16.58 -27.21
C SER A 78 -2.20 -17.73 -28.19
N CYS A 79 -2.49 -18.93 -27.70
CA CYS A 79 -3.07 -20.02 -28.50
C CYS A 79 -4.54 -19.71 -28.85
N ARG A 80 -4.77 -18.64 -29.63
CA ARG A 80 -6.09 -18.07 -29.91
C ARG A 80 -7.06 -19.04 -30.60
N LYS A 81 -6.55 -20.08 -31.25
CA LYS A 81 -7.34 -21.11 -31.95
C LYS A 81 -7.63 -22.34 -31.10
N LEU A 82 -7.04 -22.46 -29.90
CA LEU A 82 -7.23 -23.60 -29.02
C LEU A 82 -8.68 -23.59 -28.53
N GLU A 83 -9.45 -24.60 -28.93
CA GLU A 83 -10.86 -24.78 -28.58
C GLU A 83 -11.01 -25.80 -27.44
N ASN A 84 -10.23 -26.90 -27.49
CA ASN A 84 -10.31 -28.00 -26.52
C ASN A 84 -8.94 -28.34 -25.95
N ILE A 85 -8.86 -28.44 -24.63
CA ILE A 85 -7.66 -28.93 -23.93
C ILE A 85 -8.05 -29.95 -22.86
N SER A 86 -7.30 -31.05 -22.79
CA SER A 86 -7.37 -32.04 -21.72
C SER A 86 -6.10 -32.00 -20.88
N LEU A 87 -6.26 -31.78 -19.58
CA LEU A 87 -5.17 -31.76 -18.60
C LEU A 87 -5.19 -33.04 -17.74
N PRO A 88 -4.06 -33.75 -17.57
CA PRO A 88 -4.01 -34.97 -16.78
C PRO A 88 -4.00 -34.65 -15.28
N ASN A 89 -4.45 -35.60 -14.45
CA ASN A 89 -4.42 -35.49 -12.99
C ASN A 89 -3.01 -35.41 -12.37
N THR A 90 -1.96 -35.50 -13.18
CA THR A 90 -0.58 -35.28 -12.75
C THR A 90 -0.21 -33.80 -12.65
N ILE A 91 -0.97 -32.89 -13.28
CA ILE A 91 -0.71 -31.44 -13.23
C ILE A 91 -0.96 -30.90 -11.82
N LYS A 92 0.09 -30.47 -11.14
CA LYS A 92 0.07 -29.87 -9.80
C LYS A 92 -0.08 -28.35 -9.84
N LYS A 93 0.34 -27.70 -10.93
CA LYS A 93 0.41 -26.23 -11.03
C LYS A 93 0.07 -25.71 -12.42
N ILE A 94 -0.69 -24.61 -12.45
CA ILE A 94 -0.93 -23.77 -13.64
C ILE A 94 -0.23 -22.44 -13.37
N ASN A 95 0.87 -22.18 -14.09
CA ASN A 95 1.76 -21.05 -13.85
C ASN A 95 1.29 -19.74 -14.51
N ILE A 96 1.97 -18.66 -14.13
CA ILE A 96 1.69 -17.29 -14.60
C ILE A 96 1.56 -17.27 -16.14
N TYR A 97 0.48 -16.66 -16.63
CA TYR A 97 0.17 -16.51 -18.06
C TYR A 97 -0.02 -17.81 -18.86
N ALA A 98 -0.19 -18.97 -18.20
CA ALA A 98 -0.28 -20.27 -18.86
C ALA A 98 -1.25 -20.32 -20.06
N PHE A 99 -2.43 -19.73 -19.96
CA PHE A 99 -3.48 -19.69 -20.99
C PHE A 99 -3.86 -18.27 -21.39
N ARG A 100 -3.03 -17.26 -21.07
CA ARG A 100 -3.35 -15.86 -21.36
C ARG A 100 -3.62 -15.67 -22.86
N GLY A 101 -4.78 -15.11 -23.22
CA GLY A 101 -5.17 -14.85 -24.62
C GLY A 101 -5.59 -16.11 -25.40
N CYS A 102 -5.96 -17.20 -24.73
CA CYS A 102 -6.60 -18.35 -25.35
C CYS A 102 -8.07 -18.05 -25.68
N GLU A 103 -8.27 -17.19 -26.68
CA GLU A 103 -9.57 -16.57 -27.00
C GLU A 103 -10.67 -17.56 -27.42
N SER A 104 -10.33 -18.79 -27.84
CA SER A 104 -11.30 -19.80 -28.32
C SER A 104 -11.64 -20.91 -27.31
N ILE A 105 -10.94 -21.02 -26.18
CA ILE A 105 -11.22 -22.07 -25.19
C ILE A 105 -12.58 -21.79 -24.58
N LYS A 106 -13.49 -22.76 -24.66
CA LYS A 106 -14.85 -22.63 -24.11
C LYS A 106 -14.99 -23.23 -22.72
N ASN A 107 -14.29 -24.33 -22.47
CA ASN A 107 -14.39 -25.07 -21.23
C ASN A 107 -13.00 -25.56 -20.85
N ILE A 108 -12.70 -25.57 -19.55
CA ILE A 108 -11.51 -26.23 -19.03
C ILE A 108 -11.83 -26.93 -17.72
N ASN A 109 -11.32 -28.16 -17.57
CA ASN A 109 -11.37 -28.89 -16.31
C ASN A 109 -10.03 -28.78 -15.60
N ILE A 110 -10.01 -28.15 -14.43
CA ILE A 110 -8.84 -28.05 -13.57
C ILE A 110 -8.62 -29.41 -12.89
N PRO A 111 -7.43 -30.02 -13.00
CA PRO A 111 -7.18 -31.31 -12.35
C PRO A 111 -7.23 -31.24 -10.82
N ASP A 112 -7.66 -32.34 -10.17
CA ASP A 112 -7.86 -32.39 -8.70
C ASP A 112 -6.58 -32.14 -7.87
N SER A 113 -5.41 -32.37 -8.48
CA SER A 113 -4.09 -32.14 -7.89
C SER A 113 -3.66 -30.68 -7.91
N VAL A 114 -4.33 -29.81 -8.67
CA VAL A 114 -4.03 -28.38 -8.72
C VAL A 114 -4.50 -27.69 -7.45
N LYS A 115 -3.54 -27.08 -6.74
CA LYS A 115 -3.79 -26.28 -5.53
C LYS A 115 -3.74 -24.78 -5.77
N ILE A 116 -3.00 -24.35 -6.81
CA ILE A 116 -2.66 -22.96 -7.07
C ILE A 116 -2.88 -22.66 -8.55
N ILE A 117 -3.60 -21.57 -8.82
CA ILE A 117 -3.68 -20.93 -10.13
C ILE A 117 -2.94 -19.59 -10.03
N ASP A 118 -1.85 -19.44 -10.80
CA ASP A 118 -0.98 -18.28 -10.75
C ASP A 118 -1.54 -17.06 -11.51
N SER A 119 -0.89 -15.91 -11.34
CA SER A 119 -1.37 -14.63 -11.84
C SER A 119 -1.61 -14.67 -13.35
N ASN A 120 -2.73 -14.07 -13.79
CA ASN A 120 -3.05 -13.92 -15.20
C ASN A 120 -3.08 -15.24 -16.01
N SER A 121 -3.23 -16.39 -15.33
CA SER A 121 -3.19 -17.70 -15.99
C SER A 121 -4.22 -17.84 -17.10
N PHE A 122 -5.41 -17.29 -16.94
CA PHE A 122 -6.50 -17.31 -17.92
C PHE A 122 -6.93 -15.91 -18.37
N GLU A 123 -6.06 -14.90 -18.22
CA GLU A 123 -6.35 -13.53 -18.67
C GLU A 123 -6.77 -13.54 -20.15
N ASP A 124 -7.82 -12.80 -20.50
CA ASP A 124 -8.36 -12.68 -21.86
C ASP A 124 -8.76 -14.01 -22.52
N CYS A 125 -9.13 -15.04 -21.74
CA CYS A 125 -9.83 -16.22 -22.28
C CYS A 125 -11.30 -15.89 -22.58
N ILE A 126 -11.53 -15.01 -23.55
CA ILE A 126 -12.82 -14.34 -23.78
C ILE A 126 -13.99 -15.30 -24.10
N SER A 127 -13.72 -16.50 -24.62
CA SER A 127 -14.75 -17.52 -24.89
C SER A 127 -14.95 -18.51 -23.75
N LEU A 128 -14.17 -18.43 -22.67
CA LEU A 128 -14.22 -19.39 -21.55
C LEU A 128 -15.53 -19.21 -20.80
N ARG A 129 -16.43 -20.18 -20.93
CA ARG A 129 -17.78 -20.17 -20.34
C ARG A 129 -17.83 -20.89 -19.00
N THR A 130 -17.11 -22.01 -18.91
CA THR A 130 -17.19 -22.91 -17.76
C THR A 130 -15.81 -23.38 -17.35
N ILE A 131 -15.54 -23.32 -16.05
CA ILE A 131 -14.35 -23.88 -15.42
C ILE A 131 -14.83 -24.88 -14.36
N THR A 132 -14.40 -26.13 -14.47
CA THR A 132 -14.71 -27.21 -13.51
C THR A 132 -13.45 -27.65 -12.76
N GLY A 133 -13.60 -28.43 -11.68
CA GLY A 133 -12.46 -28.97 -10.93
C GLY A 133 -11.82 -28.02 -9.91
N MET A 134 -12.55 -26.98 -9.49
CA MET A 134 -12.07 -25.97 -8.54
C MET A 134 -12.12 -26.42 -7.06
N GLU A 135 -12.61 -27.63 -6.78
CA GLU A 135 -12.85 -28.18 -5.42
C GLU A 135 -11.59 -28.24 -4.54
N ASN A 136 -10.41 -28.34 -5.16
CA ASN A 136 -9.13 -28.47 -4.47
C ASN A 136 -8.23 -27.23 -4.59
N VAL A 137 -8.65 -26.22 -5.36
CA VAL A 137 -7.91 -24.97 -5.53
C VAL A 137 -8.01 -24.14 -4.24
N GLU A 138 -6.85 -23.84 -3.66
CA GLU A 138 -6.72 -23.12 -2.39
C GLU A 138 -6.32 -21.65 -2.60
N THR A 139 -5.56 -21.38 -3.68
CA THR A 139 -5.02 -20.05 -3.99
C THR A 139 -5.24 -19.71 -5.46
N ILE A 140 -5.75 -18.51 -5.71
CA ILE A 140 -5.87 -17.91 -7.04
C ILE A 140 -5.19 -16.54 -6.96
N TRP A 141 -4.22 -16.30 -7.82
CA TRP A 141 -3.43 -15.07 -7.83
C TRP A 141 -4.02 -13.99 -8.75
N ASN A 142 -3.43 -12.79 -8.68
CA ASN A 142 -3.96 -11.58 -9.29
C ASN A 142 -4.31 -11.76 -10.78
N GLY A 143 -5.45 -11.23 -11.21
CA GLY A 143 -5.86 -11.22 -12.62
C GLY A 143 -6.03 -12.60 -13.26
N ALA A 144 -6.09 -13.71 -12.48
CA ALA A 144 -6.09 -15.06 -13.03
C ALA A 144 -7.19 -15.31 -14.06
N PHE A 145 -8.36 -14.64 -13.96
CA PHE A 145 -9.45 -14.70 -14.92
C PHE A 145 -9.85 -13.30 -15.44
N ASP A 146 -8.98 -12.30 -15.37
CA ASP A 146 -9.27 -10.96 -15.91
C ASP A 146 -9.64 -11.06 -17.40
N GLY A 147 -10.70 -10.38 -17.83
CA GLY A 147 -11.14 -10.38 -19.21
C GLY A 147 -11.80 -11.68 -19.69
N CYS A 148 -12.09 -12.65 -18.81
CA CYS A 148 -12.89 -13.84 -19.13
C CYS A 148 -14.38 -13.48 -19.32
N THR A 149 -14.68 -12.67 -20.34
CA THR A 149 -15.99 -12.04 -20.57
C THR A 149 -17.14 -13.02 -20.76
N SER A 150 -16.88 -14.27 -21.16
CA SER A 150 -17.90 -15.32 -21.30
C SER A 150 -18.13 -16.17 -20.05
N LEU A 151 -17.32 -16.04 -19.01
CA LEU A 151 -17.40 -16.90 -17.82
C LEU A 151 -18.73 -16.67 -17.11
N GLN A 152 -19.53 -17.73 -16.92
CA GLN A 152 -20.91 -17.58 -16.43
C GLN A 152 -21.05 -17.83 -14.93
N SER A 153 -20.30 -18.81 -14.42
CA SER A 153 -20.38 -19.27 -13.04
C SER A 153 -19.01 -19.76 -12.56
N ILE A 154 -18.70 -19.57 -11.27
CA ILE A 154 -17.52 -20.18 -10.65
C ILE A 154 -17.78 -20.59 -9.20
N SER A 155 -17.22 -21.73 -8.79
CA SER A 155 -17.26 -22.23 -7.41
C SER A 155 -15.86 -22.26 -6.80
N LEU A 156 -15.67 -21.61 -5.65
CA LEU A 156 -14.40 -21.40 -4.98
C LEU A 156 -14.46 -21.89 -3.51
N PRO A 157 -14.75 -23.18 -3.25
CA PRO A 157 -15.12 -23.65 -1.92
C PRO A 157 -13.97 -23.64 -0.90
N LYS A 158 -12.70 -23.55 -1.34
CA LYS A 158 -11.51 -23.55 -0.46
C LYS A 158 -10.70 -22.26 -0.48
N VAL A 159 -11.00 -21.33 -1.39
CA VAL A 159 -10.25 -20.08 -1.56
C VAL A 159 -10.50 -19.16 -0.37
N LYS A 160 -9.44 -18.73 0.31
CA LYS A 160 -9.53 -17.89 1.51
C LYS A 160 -9.35 -16.40 1.25
N ILE A 161 -8.78 -16.05 0.09
CA ILE A 161 -8.52 -14.68 -0.36
C ILE A 161 -8.83 -14.63 -1.85
N ILE A 162 -9.71 -13.74 -2.27
CA ILE A 162 -9.85 -13.41 -3.69
C ILE A 162 -8.91 -12.24 -3.95
N ARG A 163 -7.86 -12.50 -4.74
CA ARG A 163 -6.81 -11.54 -5.05
C ARG A 163 -7.28 -10.45 -6.02
N ALA A 164 -6.43 -9.44 -6.20
CA ALA A 164 -6.77 -8.27 -7.01
C ALA A 164 -7.09 -8.68 -8.46
N GLU A 165 -8.12 -8.05 -9.02
CA GLU A 165 -8.54 -8.20 -10.43
C GLU A 165 -8.88 -9.64 -10.88
N VAL A 166 -9.02 -10.62 -9.96
CA VAL A 166 -9.19 -12.04 -10.33
C VAL A 166 -10.32 -12.28 -11.33
N PHE A 167 -11.46 -11.60 -11.17
CA PHE A 167 -12.62 -11.65 -12.08
C PHE A 167 -12.92 -10.31 -12.75
N ASN A 168 -11.92 -9.42 -12.84
CA ASN A 168 -12.09 -8.15 -13.55
C ASN A 168 -12.64 -8.38 -14.96
N LYS A 169 -13.62 -7.58 -15.39
CA LYS A 169 -14.29 -7.67 -16.71
C LYS A 169 -14.89 -9.04 -17.05
N CYS A 170 -15.16 -9.90 -16.07
CA CYS A 170 -15.95 -11.12 -16.28
C CYS A 170 -17.44 -10.75 -16.46
N SER A 171 -17.78 -10.08 -17.56
CA SER A 171 -19.06 -9.40 -17.75
C SER A 171 -20.28 -10.33 -17.74
N ASN A 172 -20.13 -11.61 -18.07
CA ASN A 172 -21.21 -12.62 -18.01
C ASN A 172 -21.23 -13.40 -16.69
N LEU A 173 -20.32 -13.13 -15.75
CA LEU A 173 -20.28 -13.83 -14.46
C LEU A 173 -21.51 -13.45 -13.65
N SER A 174 -22.35 -14.45 -13.39
CA SER A 174 -23.67 -14.28 -12.78
C SER A 174 -23.82 -15.07 -11.48
N GLU A 175 -23.02 -16.12 -11.31
CA GLU A 175 -23.03 -16.96 -10.11
C GLU A 175 -21.60 -17.15 -9.58
N VAL A 176 -21.41 -16.84 -8.30
CA VAL A 176 -20.13 -17.03 -7.59
C VAL A 176 -20.41 -17.72 -6.27
N ILE A 177 -19.90 -18.93 -6.11
CA ILE A 177 -19.99 -19.69 -4.85
C ILE A 177 -18.68 -19.49 -4.09
N LEU A 178 -18.76 -18.85 -2.92
CA LEU A 178 -17.61 -18.50 -2.09
C LEU A 178 -17.37 -19.50 -0.96
N SER A 179 -16.11 -19.64 -0.56
CA SER A 179 -15.72 -20.37 0.66
C SER A 179 -16.28 -19.70 1.92
N ASN A 180 -16.77 -20.51 2.86
CA ASN A 180 -17.14 -20.03 4.20
C ASN A 180 -15.95 -19.66 5.11
N LYS A 181 -14.72 -19.75 4.58
CA LYS A 181 -13.46 -19.33 5.21
C LYS A 181 -12.79 -18.18 4.48
N LEU A 182 -13.47 -17.57 3.50
CA LEU A 182 -13.00 -16.37 2.80
C LEU A 182 -12.97 -15.20 3.78
N TRP A 183 -11.82 -14.58 3.96
CA TRP A 183 -11.64 -13.47 4.90
C TRP A 183 -11.26 -12.14 4.24
N GLU A 184 -10.80 -12.16 2.98
CA GLU A 184 -10.40 -10.96 2.21
C GLU A 184 -10.80 -11.06 0.73
N ILE A 185 -11.30 -9.95 0.19
CA ILE A 185 -11.48 -9.71 -1.25
C ILE A 185 -10.72 -8.44 -1.63
N CYS A 186 -9.70 -8.58 -2.46
CA CYS A 186 -8.77 -7.51 -2.82
C CYS A 186 -9.28 -6.63 -3.98
N GLU A 187 -8.57 -5.52 -4.20
CA GLU A 187 -8.86 -4.46 -5.16
C GLU A 187 -9.40 -4.95 -6.51
N GLU A 188 -10.52 -4.36 -6.96
CA GLU A 188 -11.13 -4.59 -8.28
C GLU A 188 -11.47 -6.05 -8.63
N ALA A 189 -11.54 -6.96 -7.65
CA ALA A 189 -11.72 -8.40 -7.88
C ALA A 189 -12.95 -8.77 -8.74
N PHE A 190 -14.06 -8.03 -8.64
CA PHE A 190 -15.29 -8.23 -9.43
C PHE A 190 -15.66 -6.99 -10.26
N LYS A 191 -14.69 -6.10 -10.52
CA LYS A 191 -14.92 -4.92 -11.34
C LYS A 191 -15.45 -5.31 -12.72
N ASP A 192 -16.44 -4.56 -13.21
CA ASP A 192 -17.10 -4.79 -14.51
C ASP A 192 -17.78 -6.17 -14.66
N CYS A 193 -18.08 -6.88 -13.56
CA CYS A 193 -18.95 -8.06 -13.56
C CYS A 193 -20.43 -7.67 -13.69
N THR A 194 -20.79 -7.12 -14.84
CA THR A 194 -22.09 -6.48 -15.12
C THR A 194 -23.30 -7.44 -15.04
N SER A 195 -23.09 -8.76 -15.17
CA SER A 195 -24.15 -9.77 -14.98
C SER A 195 -24.31 -10.28 -13.55
N LEU A 196 -23.43 -9.87 -12.62
CA LEU A 196 -23.46 -10.33 -11.23
C LEU A 196 -24.57 -9.60 -10.45
N LYS A 197 -25.75 -10.21 -10.35
CA LYS A 197 -26.95 -9.61 -9.74
C LYS A 197 -27.00 -9.68 -8.21
N SER A 198 -26.32 -10.67 -7.65
CA SER A 198 -26.24 -10.94 -6.21
C SER A 198 -24.99 -11.77 -5.93
N ILE A 199 -24.41 -11.60 -4.74
CA ILE A 199 -23.31 -12.43 -4.25
C ILE A 199 -23.48 -12.64 -2.74
N ASN A 200 -23.33 -13.88 -2.28
CA ASN A 200 -23.43 -14.21 -0.87
C ASN A 200 -22.05 -14.08 -0.22
N LEU A 201 -21.82 -12.94 0.43
CA LEU A 201 -20.58 -12.71 1.18
C LEU A 201 -20.62 -13.51 2.51
N PRO A 202 -19.58 -14.28 2.84
CA PRO A 202 -19.57 -15.10 4.05
C PRO A 202 -19.29 -14.25 5.30
N GLU A 203 -19.82 -14.66 6.46
CA GLU A 203 -19.56 -13.98 7.74
C GLU A 203 -18.09 -14.01 8.17
N SER A 204 -17.26 -14.90 7.61
CA SER A 204 -15.81 -14.89 7.84
C SER A 204 -15.08 -13.69 7.21
N LEU A 205 -15.74 -12.95 6.31
CA LEU A 205 -15.17 -11.83 5.57
C LEU A 205 -14.94 -10.63 6.49
N THR A 206 -13.68 -10.20 6.59
CA THR A 206 -13.28 -9.03 7.41
C THR A 206 -12.82 -7.86 6.55
N GLU A 207 -12.32 -8.13 5.34
CA GLU A 207 -11.70 -7.12 4.46
C GLU A 207 -12.30 -7.18 3.04
N ILE A 208 -12.73 -6.02 2.54
CA ILE A 208 -13.18 -5.80 1.17
C ILE A 208 -12.49 -4.51 0.70
N ASP A 209 -11.55 -4.63 -0.23
CA ASP A 209 -10.72 -3.51 -0.69
C ASP A 209 -11.46 -2.58 -1.68
N ASP A 210 -10.75 -1.58 -2.20
CA ASP A 210 -11.30 -0.56 -3.09
C ASP A 210 -11.84 -1.16 -4.41
N GLY A 211 -12.95 -0.62 -4.90
CA GLY A 211 -13.48 -0.92 -6.24
C GLY A 211 -13.92 -2.37 -6.48
N VAL A 212 -14.02 -3.22 -5.44
CA VAL A 212 -14.31 -4.66 -5.60
C VAL A 212 -15.57 -4.91 -6.43
N PHE A 213 -16.65 -4.15 -6.22
CA PHE A 213 -17.90 -4.27 -6.98
C PHE A 213 -18.13 -3.11 -7.96
N TYR A 214 -17.08 -2.42 -8.38
CA TYR A 214 -17.18 -1.32 -9.35
C TYR A 214 -17.90 -1.80 -10.62
N ASN A 215 -18.95 -1.08 -11.03
CA ASN A 215 -19.74 -1.33 -12.24
C ASN A 215 -20.29 -2.77 -12.33
N THR A 216 -20.75 -3.31 -11.22
CA THR A 216 -21.43 -4.62 -11.18
C THR A 216 -22.94 -4.50 -11.38
N GLY A 217 -23.57 -5.62 -11.75
CA GLY A 217 -25.02 -5.74 -11.92
C GLY A 217 -25.82 -5.91 -10.63
N LEU A 218 -25.20 -5.65 -9.47
CA LEU A 218 -25.80 -5.96 -8.17
C LEU A 218 -27.12 -5.22 -7.99
N THR A 219 -28.16 -5.97 -7.65
CA THR A 219 -29.50 -5.44 -7.34
C THR A 219 -29.69 -5.23 -5.84
N ASN A 220 -29.03 -6.06 -5.06
CA ASN A 220 -28.94 -6.03 -3.60
C ASN A 220 -27.59 -6.63 -3.18
N ILE A 221 -27.12 -6.25 -2.00
CA ILE A 221 -25.97 -6.86 -1.36
C ILE A 221 -26.10 -6.75 0.16
N THR A 222 -25.75 -7.82 0.85
CA THR A 222 -25.63 -7.83 2.32
C THR A 222 -24.16 -7.78 2.68
N ILE A 223 -23.77 -6.73 3.41
CA ILE A 223 -22.41 -6.59 3.93
C ILE A 223 -22.31 -7.39 5.24
N PRO A 224 -21.38 -8.35 5.36
CA PRO A 224 -21.22 -9.14 6.57
C PRO A 224 -20.93 -8.30 7.80
N SER A 225 -21.33 -8.80 8.97
CA SER A 225 -21.23 -8.05 10.23
C SER A 225 -19.78 -7.72 10.64
N ASN A 226 -18.81 -8.51 10.18
CA ASN A 226 -17.39 -8.34 10.48
C ASN A 226 -16.67 -7.31 9.59
N VAL A 227 -17.32 -6.79 8.55
CA VAL A 227 -16.76 -5.75 7.68
C VAL A 227 -17.01 -4.38 8.31
N THR A 228 -15.92 -3.64 8.59
CA THR A 228 -15.99 -2.33 9.26
C THR A 228 -15.73 -1.13 8.35
N TRP A 229 -15.51 -1.34 7.05
CA TRP A 229 -15.30 -0.27 6.07
C TRP A 229 -16.11 -0.52 4.80
N ILE A 230 -16.71 0.55 4.28
CA ILE A 230 -17.13 0.65 2.88
C ILE A 230 -16.05 1.47 2.21
N THR A 231 -15.22 0.82 1.41
CA THR A 231 -13.98 1.35 0.83
C THR A 231 -14.21 2.27 -0.38
N GLN A 232 -13.15 2.88 -0.90
CA GLN A 232 -13.23 3.80 -2.02
C GLN A 232 -13.79 3.07 -3.25
N ASN A 233 -14.70 3.73 -3.97
CA ASN A 233 -15.32 3.20 -5.20
C ASN A 233 -16.01 1.82 -5.06
N LEU A 234 -16.26 1.30 -3.85
CA LEU A 234 -16.66 -0.09 -3.64
C LEU A 234 -17.87 -0.53 -4.49
N PHE A 235 -18.90 0.31 -4.56
CA PHE A 235 -20.11 0.12 -5.37
C PHE A 235 -20.24 1.15 -6.48
N ARG A 236 -19.16 1.85 -6.85
CA ARG A 236 -19.23 2.89 -7.87
C ARG A 236 -19.80 2.33 -9.18
N HIS A 237 -20.76 3.03 -9.78
CA HIS A 237 -21.50 2.62 -10.97
C HIS A 237 -22.27 1.29 -10.85
N CYS A 238 -22.64 0.83 -9.65
CA CYS A 238 -23.63 -0.23 -9.46
C CYS A 238 -25.05 0.29 -9.80
N THR A 239 -25.30 0.50 -11.08
CA THR A 239 -26.51 1.16 -11.59
C THR A 239 -27.80 0.39 -11.31
N SER A 240 -27.72 -0.91 -11.00
CA SER A 240 -28.88 -1.75 -10.68
C SER A 240 -29.20 -1.83 -9.19
N LEU A 241 -28.35 -1.28 -8.31
CA LEU A 241 -28.52 -1.39 -6.86
C LEU A 241 -29.66 -0.46 -6.42
N GLU A 242 -30.73 -1.00 -5.84
CA GLU A 242 -31.92 -0.21 -5.48
C GLU A 242 -31.92 0.27 -4.02
N SER A 243 -31.40 -0.57 -3.13
CA SER A 243 -31.27 -0.27 -1.71
C SER A 243 -30.12 -1.05 -1.07
N ILE A 244 -29.52 -0.48 -0.03
CA ILE A 244 -28.50 -1.15 0.78
C ILE A 244 -28.64 -0.77 2.26
N THR A 245 -28.41 -1.74 3.14
CA THR A 245 -28.29 -1.53 4.59
C THR A 245 -26.83 -1.66 4.99
N ILE A 246 -26.30 -0.60 5.58
CA ILE A 246 -24.95 -0.52 6.12
C ILE A 246 -25.00 -0.90 7.60
N SER A 247 -24.26 -1.95 7.95
CA SER A 247 -24.27 -2.56 9.28
C SER A 247 -23.81 -1.57 10.37
N PRO A 248 -24.16 -1.80 11.65
CA PRO A 248 -23.77 -0.92 12.75
C PRO A 248 -22.26 -0.98 13.06
N ASN A 249 -21.53 -1.93 12.48
CA ASN A 249 -20.09 -2.09 12.67
C ASN A 249 -19.26 -1.30 11.64
N VAL A 250 -19.87 -0.82 10.56
CA VAL A 250 -19.18 0.01 9.56
C VAL A 250 -18.82 1.35 10.18
N LYS A 251 -17.52 1.69 10.17
CA LYS A 251 -16.95 2.90 10.77
C LYS A 251 -16.75 4.02 9.75
N TRP A 252 -16.63 3.68 8.46
CA TRP A 252 -16.27 4.62 7.42
C TRP A 252 -16.89 4.24 6.07
N ILE A 253 -17.38 5.24 5.34
CA ILE A 253 -17.85 5.16 3.95
C ILE A 253 -16.93 6.05 3.09
N GLY A 254 -16.18 5.41 2.19
CA GLY A 254 -15.09 6.01 1.41
C GLY A 254 -15.54 6.88 0.24
N ASP A 255 -14.56 7.57 -0.33
CA ASP A 255 -14.73 8.41 -1.52
C ASP A 255 -15.43 7.63 -2.64
N SER A 256 -16.42 8.28 -3.26
CA SER A 256 -17.13 7.77 -4.43
C SER A 256 -17.73 6.36 -4.26
N ALA A 257 -17.93 5.88 -3.03
CA ALA A 257 -18.34 4.51 -2.73
C ALA A 257 -19.64 4.11 -3.45
N PHE A 258 -20.59 5.03 -3.63
CA PHE A 258 -21.84 4.82 -4.36
C PHE A 258 -22.02 5.81 -5.52
N LYS A 259 -20.93 6.43 -5.98
CA LYS A 259 -20.97 7.38 -7.10
C LYS A 259 -21.52 6.71 -8.34
N GLY A 260 -22.53 7.31 -8.98
CA GLY A 260 -23.15 6.74 -10.19
C GLY A 260 -24.06 5.51 -9.95
N CYS A 261 -24.44 5.19 -8.71
CA CYS A 261 -25.51 4.24 -8.41
C CYS A 261 -26.89 4.85 -8.72
N THR A 262 -27.24 4.94 -10.00
CA THR A 262 -28.40 5.73 -10.48
C THR A 262 -29.76 5.23 -10.01
N ASN A 263 -29.91 3.93 -9.70
CA ASN A 263 -31.16 3.38 -9.17
C ASN A 263 -31.20 3.28 -7.64
N LEU A 264 -30.11 3.65 -6.94
CA LEU A 264 -30.06 3.59 -5.49
C LEU A 264 -30.96 4.69 -4.91
N LYS A 265 -32.11 4.27 -4.38
CA LYS A 265 -33.14 5.17 -3.82
C LYS A 265 -33.04 5.29 -2.32
N ASN A 266 -32.59 4.22 -1.64
CA ASN A 266 -32.58 4.13 -0.19
C ASN A 266 -31.26 3.58 0.30
N ILE A 267 -30.65 4.25 1.27
CA ILE A 267 -29.55 3.70 2.04
C ILE A 267 -29.88 3.79 3.52
N THR A 268 -29.69 2.70 4.27
CA THR A 268 -29.82 2.69 5.72
C THR A 268 -28.44 2.62 6.35
N ILE A 269 -28.12 3.54 7.26
CA ILE A 269 -26.84 3.59 7.99
C ILE A 269 -27.15 3.44 9.49
N GLU A 270 -26.84 2.26 10.03
CA GLU A 270 -27.18 1.91 11.42
C GLU A 270 -26.13 2.34 12.43
N ASN A 271 -24.92 2.69 12.00
CA ASN A 271 -23.90 3.23 12.90
C ASN A 271 -24.05 4.75 13.04
N LYS A 272 -24.32 5.23 14.27
CA LYS A 272 -24.41 6.67 14.59
C LYS A 272 -23.12 7.43 14.29
N ASP A 273 -21.98 6.77 14.44
CA ASP A 273 -20.64 7.33 14.36
C ASP A 273 -19.91 6.99 13.05
N ALA A 274 -20.56 6.34 12.08
CA ALA A 274 -19.97 6.06 10.77
C ALA A 274 -19.56 7.37 10.07
N GLU A 275 -18.26 7.54 9.85
CA GLU A 275 -17.75 8.63 9.03
C GLU A 275 -18.15 8.41 7.57
N ILE A 276 -18.48 9.50 6.88
CA ILE A 276 -18.80 9.50 5.46
C ILE A 276 -17.83 10.49 4.83
N TYR A 277 -17.15 10.09 3.76
CA TYR A 277 -16.26 10.97 3.02
C TYR A 277 -17.00 12.26 2.64
N ASP A 278 -16.36 13.41 2.89
CA ASP A 278 -16.99 14.73 2.78
C ASP A 278 -17.03 15.20 1.33
N ASP A 279 -17.83 14.51 0.52
CA ASP A 279 -18.06 14.82 -0.90
C ASP A 279 -19.54 14.61 -1.25
N GLU A 280 -20.09 15.49 -2.09
CA GLU A 280 -21.48 15.42 -2.55
C GLU A 280 -21.76 14.20 -3.44
N ASP A 281 -20.72 13.65 -4.09
CA ASP A 281 -20.82 12.54 -5.04
C ASP A 281 -20.86 11.16 -4.38
N VAL A 282 -20.64 11.05 -3.06
CA VAL A 282 -20.72 9.75 -2.36
C VAL A 282 -22.11 9.13 -2.54
N PHE A 283 -23.18 9.93 -2.42
CA PHE A 283 -24.55 9.52 -2.69
C PHE A 283 -25.24 10.46 -3.68
N SER A 284 -26.12 9.90 -4.51
CA SER A 284 -26.89 10.65 -5.50
C SER A 284 -27.82 11.70 -4.87
N ASP A 285 -28.16 12.75 -5.62
CA ASP A 285 -28.97 13.88 -5.11
C ASP A 285 -30.34 13.48 -4.56
N ASN A 286 -30.96 12.47 -5.16
CA ASN A 286 -32.33 12.04 -4.83
C ASN A 286 -32.37 10.91 -3.80
N ILE A 287 -31.23 10.52 -3.22
CA ILE A 287 -31.14 9.45 -2.24
C ILE A 287 -31.98 9.78 -0.98
N MET A 288 -32.64 8.75 -0.43
CA MET A 288 -33.15 8.76 0.94
C MET A 288 -32.14 8.06 1.86
N ILE A 289 -31.48 8.84 2.71
CA ILE A 289 -30.59 8.34 3.76
C ILE A 289 -31.42 8.06 5.01
N THR A 290 -31.44 6.83 5.47
CA THR A 290 -32.11 6.40 6.70
C THR A 290 -31.07 6.24 7.79
N GLY A 291 -31.20 6.93 8.92
CA GLY A 291 -30.23 6.89 10.02
C GLY A 291 -30.82 7.36 11.35
N TYR A 292 -30.02 7.41 12.40
CA TYR A 292 -30.43 8.00 13.68
C TYR A 292 -30.38 9.52 13.67
N GLU A 293 -31.27 10.20 14.41
CA GLU A 293 -31.17 11.64 14.64
C GLU A 293 -29.77 12.01 15.18
N ASN A 294 -29.20 13.13 14.76
CA ASN A 294 -27.88 13.60 15.19
C ASN A 294 -26.72 12.62 14.91
N SER A 295 -26.91 11.62 14.04
CA SER A 295 -25.82 10.78 13.53
C SER A 295 -24.98 11.53 12.47
N LYS A 296 -23.80 10.99 12.13
CA LYS A 296 -23.01 11.53 11.03
C LYS A 296 -23.73 11.44 9.68
N ALA A 297 -24.50 10.39 9.46
CA ALA A 297 -25.38 10.25 8.30
C ALA A 297 -26.46 11.34 8.24
N TYR A 298 -27.04 11.69 9.39
CA TYR A 298 -27.98 12.81 9.50
C TYR A 298 -27.34 14.14 9.10
N TYR A 299 -26.14 14.42 9.60
CA TYR A 299 -25.44 15.67 9.28
C TYR A 299 -24.99 15.73 7.82
N TYR A 300 -24.49 14.62 7.26
CA TYR A 300 -24.18 14.51 5.84
C TYR A 300 -25.42 14.83 4.99
N ALA A 301 -26.56 14.20 5.31
CA ALA A 301 -27.80 14.42 4.57
C ALA A 301 -28.22 15.89 4.59
N ARG A 302 -28.14 16.56 5.74
CA ARG A 302 -28.49 17.98 5.87
C ARG A 302 -27.52 18.90 5.14
N TYR A 303 -26.22 18.61 5.18
CA TYR A 303 -25.19 19.42 4.54
C TYR A 303 -25.32 19.39 3.01
N TYR A 304 -25.45 18.19 2.45
CA TYR A 304 -25.61 17.98 1.00
C TYR A 304 -27.06 18.06 0.50
N GLY A 305 -28.01 18.38 1.39
CA GLY A 305 -29.43 18.55 1.04
C GLY A 305 -30.14 17.26 0.59
N ARG A 306 -29.66 16.10 1.03
CA ARG A 306 -30.27 14.78 0.80
C ARG A 306 -31.51 14.59 1.67
N LYS A 307 -32.43 13.73 1.24
CA LYS A 307 -33.58 13.34 2.07
C LYS A 307 -33.08 12.46 3.21
N PHE A 308 -33.54 12.73 4.42
CA PHE A 308 -33.20 11.95 5.61
C PHE A 308 -34.45 11.34 6.23
N LYS A 309 -34.41 10.05 6.57
CA LYS A 309 -35.44 9.34 7.32
C LYS A 309 -34.88 8.89 8.67
N ASN A 310 -35.54 9.27 9.76
CA ASN A 310 -35.15 8.84 11.09
C ASN A 310 -35.51 7.34 11.29
N ILE A 311 -34.55 6.53 11.75
CA ILE A 311 -34.73 5.08 12.01
C ILE A 311 -35.76 4.82 13.12
N GLU A 312 -35.77 5.63 14.17
CA GLU A 312 -36.58 5.41 15.36
C GLU A 312 -38.02 5.90 15.17
N THR A 313 -38.21 7.09 14.59
CA THR A 313 -39.53 7.71 14.43
C THR A 313 -40.15 7.48 13.06
N GLY A 314 -39.35 7.15 12.06
CA GLY A 314 -39.78 7.06 10.65
C GLY A 314 -40.03 8.41 9.98
N GLU A 315 -39.83 9.52 10.70
CA GLU A 315 -40.03 10.88 10.17
C GLU A 315 -39.05 11.19 9.04
N ILE A 316 -39.54 11.84 8.00
CA ILE A 316 -38.75 12.24 6.84
C ILE A 316 -38.53 13.74 6.88
N SER A 317 -37.27 14.15 6.74
CA SER A 317 -36.86 15.54 6.62
C SER A 317 -36.00 15.76 5.38
N GLN A 318 -36.07 16.94 4.80
CA GLN A 318 -35.14 17.39 3.77
C GLN A 318 -34.82 18.85 4.07
N ILE A 319 -33.81 19.08 4.90
CA ILE A 319 -33.42 20.42 5.33
C ILE A 319 -31.98 20.64 4.92
N LYS A 320 -31.78 21.44 3.86
CA LYS A 320 -30.45 21.91 3.48
C LYS A 320 -30.06 23.01 4.46
N ILE A 321 -29.10 22.71 5.33
CA ILE A 321 -28.58 23.68 6.30
C ILE A 321 -27.50 24.55 5.62
N THR A 322 -27.40 25.82 6.00
CA THR A 322 -26.33 26.68 5.49
C THR A 322 -24.98 26.21 6.08
N PRO A 323 -23.85 26.36 5.36
CA PRO A 323 -22.53 25.97 5.88
C PRO A 323 -22.22 26.59 7.26
N GLN A 324 -22.74 27.79 7.52
CA GLN A 324 -22.64 28.47 8.82
C GLN A 324 -23.27 27.64 9.97
N SER A 325 -24.47 27.08 9.74
CA SER A 325 -25.15 26.21 10.72
C SER A 325 -24.58 24.78 10.79
N TYR A 326 -23.76 24.36 9.85
CA TYR A 326 -23.03 23.08 9.91
C TYR A 326 -21.76 23.20 10.78
N LEU A 327 -21.03 24.33 10.65
CA LEU A 327 -19.84 24.65 11.44
C LEU A 327 -20.11 24.86 12.94
N ASP A 328 -21.30 25.31 13.30
CA ASP A 328 -21.70 25.53 14.70
C ASP A 328 -22.03 24.21 15.44
N TYR A 329 -22.22 23.10 14.73
CA TYR A 329 -22.76 21.84 15.27
C TYR A 329 -21.87 20.61 15.06
N MET A 330 -20.69 20.74 14.42
CA MET A 330 -19.68 19.70 14.50
C MET A 330 -19.30 19.49 15.98
N PRO A 331 -19.49 18.28 16.55
CA PRO A 331 -19.12 18.02 17.92
C PRO A 331 -17.62 18.25 18.08
N THR A 332 -17.25 19.30 18.80
CA THR A 332 -15.90 19.46 19.34
C THR A 332 -15.69 18.39 20.41
N LYS A 333 -15.43 17.15 20.00
CA LYS A 333 -14.91 16.12 20.90
C LYS A 333 -13.65 15.50 20.32
N ASN A 334 -12.57 15.73 21.07
CA ASN A 334 -11.24 15.12 20.97
C ASN A 334 -10.15 15.87 20.17
N VAL A 335 -10.04 17.20 20.33
CA VAL A 335 -8.71 17.79 20.47
C VAL A 335 -8.43 17.91 21.96
N LYS A 336 -7.78 16.88 22.54
CA LYS A 336 -7.14 17.04 23.85
C LYS A 336 -6.05 18.09 23.67
N ALA A 337 -6.23 19.25 24.30
CA ALA A 337 -5.10 20.10 24.65
C ALA A 337 -4.16 19.26 25.54
N ILE A 338 -3.05 18.80 24.98
CA ILE A 338 -1.94 18.28 25.76
C ILE A 338 -1.20 19.52 26.28
N GLY A 339 -1.38 19.84 27.57
CA GLY A 339 -0.50 20.78 28.28
C GLY A 339 0.92 20.20 28.38
N VAL A 340 1.99 20.88 28.79
CA VAL A 340 2.28 22.13 29.52
C VAL A 340 3.78 22.41 29.21
N VAL A 341 4.28 23.65 29.27
CA VAL A 341 5.44 24.07 30.11
C VAL A 341 5.43 25.60 30.20
N SER A 342 5.03 26.12 31.36
CA SER A 342 5.41 27.46 31.80
C SER A 342 6.91 27.46 32.11
N VAL A 343 7.69 28.31 31.44
CA VAL A 343 9.09 28.53 31.81
C VAL A 343 9.17 29.72 32.73
N ASP A 344 9.86 29.49 33.84
CA ASP A 344 10.04 30.38 34.98
C ASP A 344 10.87 31.61 34.63
N LYS A 345 10.66 32.71 35.36
CA LYS A 345 11.17 34.06 35.05
C LYS A 345 12.67 34.25 35.36
N LYS A 346 13.44 33.15 35.46
CA LYS A 346 14.84 33.16 35.94
C LYS A 346 15.91 32.80 34.91
N ASP A 347 15.55 32.54 33.65
CA ASP A 347 16.53 32.34 32.57
C ASP A 347 16.75 33.61 31.68
N ILE A 348 16.35 34.78 32.18
CA ILE A 348 16.57 36.08 31.51
C ILE A 348 17.95 36.64 31.89
N GLU A 349 19.05 35.99 31.49
CA GLU A 349 20.38 36.61 31.62
C GLU A 349 21.32 36.41 30.42
N ASN A 350 20.83 35.90 29.28
CA ASN A 350 21.56 35.96 28.02
C ASN A 350 20.75 36.75 26.98
N GLN A 351 21.14 38.00 26.77
CA GLN A 351 20.53 39.00 25.87
C GLN A 351 20.22 38.46 24.46
N THR A 352 19.10 37.77 24.35
CA THR A 352 18.52 37.29 23.10
C THR A 352 17.13 37.89 23.04
N TYR A 353 16.86 38.73 22.04
CA TYR A 353 15.52 39.29 21.83
C TYR A 353 14.55 38.14 21.54
N ILE A 354 13.69 37.81 22.50
CA ILE A 354 12.60 36.84 22.34
C ILE A 354 11.45 37.56 21.64
N CYS A 355 11.10 37.13 20.43
CA CYS A 355 9.83 37.49 19.82
C CYS A 355 8.70 36.77 20.59
N THR A 356 8.02 37.48 21.49
CA THR A 356 6.87 36.94 22.23
C THR A 356 5.60 37.08 21.40
N GLN A 357 5.42 36.21 20.40
CA GLN A 357 4.12 36.10 19.72
C GLN A 357 3.13 35.35 20.62
N LYS A 358 1.93 35.93 20.78
CA LYS A 358 0.83 35.31 21.54
C LYS A 358 0.04 34.33 20.65
N PRO A 359 -0.54 33.26 21.22
CA PRO A 359 -1.43 32.37 20.46
C PRO A 359 -2.65 33.14 19.94
N VAL A 360 -3.17 32.75 18.77
CA VAL A 360 -4.38 33.34 18.17
C VAL A 360 -5.59 33.04 19.06
N GLU A 361 -6.21 34.09 19.59
CA GLU A 361 -7.38 34.00 20.47
C GLU A 361 -8.66 33.70 19.66
N GLU A 362 -9.66 33.06 20.29
CA GLU A 362 -10.95 32.74 19.64
C GLU A 362 -11.67 33.95 19.03
N GLU A 363 -11.48 35.14 19.61
CA GLU A 363 -12.04 36.38 19.11
C GLU A 363 -11.48 36.78 17.74
N PHE A 364 -10.23 36.42 17.42
CA PHE A 364 -9.65 36.63 16.10
C PHE A 364 -10.34 35.74 15.05
N TYR A 365 -10.57 34.46 15.34
CA TYR A 365 -11.22 33.54 14.41
C TYR A 365 -12.69 33.95 14.15
N LYS A 366 -13.38 34.50 15.16
CA LYS A 366 -14.72 35.10 14.97
C LYS A 366 -14.69 36.27 14.00
N LYS A 367 -13.72 37.19 14.15
CA LYS A 367 -13.56 38.33 13.23
C LYS A 367 -13.18 37.90 11.82
N LEU A 368 -12.30 36.89 11.69
CA LEU A 368 -11.93 36.31 10.39
C LEU A 368 -13.14 35.69 9.70
N LYS A 369 -13.92 34.88 10.41
CA LYS A 369 -15.16 34.29 9.88
C LYS A 369 -16.15 35.36 9.41
N ALA A 370 -16.36 36.41 10.20
CA ALA A 370 -17.22 37.53 9.83
C ALA A 370 -16.73 38.25 8.57
N LYS A 371 -15.40 38.41 8.41
CA LYS A 371 -14.84 39.07 7.23
C LYS A 371 -14.90 38.21 5.97
N VAL A 372 -14.61 36.91 6.07
CA VAL A 372 -14.75 35.96 4.95
C VAL A 372 -16.21 35.93 4.47
N TYR A 373 -17.17 36.03 5.40
CA TYR A 373 -18.60 36.13 5.10
C TYR A 373 -19.00 37.47 4.43
N GLU A 374 -18.51 38.61 4.93
CA GLU A 374 -18.73 39.92 4.28
C GLU A 374 -18.23 39.93 2.83
N LEU A 375 -17.05 39.34 2.59
CA LEU A 375 -16.40 39.34 1.28
C LEU A 375 -17.04 38.36 0.30
N THR A 376 -17.62 37.25 0.78
CA THR A 376 -18.38 36.32 -0.07
C THR A 376 -19.70 36.90 -0.58
N GLN A 377 -20.29 37.88 0.12
CA GLN A 377 -21.50 38.57 -0.33
C GLN A 377 -21.24 39.74 -1.29
N ASN A 378 -20.06 40.37 -1.18
CA ASN A 378 -19.76 41.63 -1.88
C ASN A 378 -18.78 41.49 -3.07
N CYS A 379 -17.96 40.44 -3.10
CA CYS A 379 -17.01 40.20 -4.19
C CYS A 379 -17.59 39.27 -5.25
N LYS A 380 -17.34 39.55 -6.53
CA LYS A 380 -18.00 38.85 -7.65
C LYS A 380 -17.27 37.58 -8.10
N THR A 381 -15.98 37.46 -7.83
CA THR A 381 -15.14 36.33 -8.24
C THR A 381 -14.35 35.75 -7.07
N ASP A 382 -13.96 34.47 -7.17
CA ASP A 382 -13.24 33.79 -6.09
C ASP A 382 -11.80 34.30 -5.90
N GLU A 383 -11.18 34.81 -6.97
CA GLU A 383 -9.88 35.48 -6.91
C GLU A 383 -9.96 36.82 -6.13
N GLU A 384 -11.02 37.60 -6.34
CA GLU A 384 -11.25 38.86 -5.61
C GLU A 384 -11.50 38.60 -4.11
N LYS A 385 -12.26 37.53 -3.80
CA LYS A 385 -12.46 37.05 -2.43
C LYS A 385 -11.12 36.64 -1.80
N ALA A 386 -10.36 35.78 -2.47
CA ALA A 386 -9.08 35.29 -1.97
C ALA A 386 -8.09 36.43 -1.71
N GLN A 387 -8.00 37.42 -2.61
CA GLN A 387 -7.12 38.57 -2.46
C GLN A 387 -7.54 39.48 -1.29
N ASN A 388 -8.83 39.76 -1.15
CA ASN A 388 -9.33 40.62 -0.07
C ASN A 388 -9.24 39.96 1.31
N ILE A 389 -9.49 38.65 1.38
CA ILE A 389 -9.31 37.85 2.60
C ILE A 389 -7.83 37.81 2.98
N THR A 390 -6.94 37.56 2.02
CA THR A 390 -5.49 37.60 2.18
C THR A 390 -5.03 38.95 2.76
N ASN A 391 -5.49 40.06 2.18
CA ASN A 391 -5.14 41.42 2.63
C ASN A 391 -5.68 41.73 4.04
N TRP A 392 -6.88 41.25 4.37
CA TRP A 392 -7.46 41.44 5.69
C TRP A 392 -6.73 40.62 6.76
N ILE A 393 -6.40 39.37 6.47
CA ILE A 393 -5.56 38.51 7.33
C ILE A 393 -4.22 39.21 7.57
N TYR A 394 -3.58 39.73 6.52
CA TYR A 394 -2.31 40.46 6.62
C TYR A 394 -2.36 41.58 7.66
N SER A 395 -3.44 42.37 7.62
CA SER A 395 -3.57 43.57 8.44
C SER A 395 -3.95 43.26 9.90
N ASN A 396 -4.57 42.11 10.16
CA ASN A 396 -5.09 41.75 11.49
C ASN A 396 -4.26 40.68 12.22
N MET A 397 -3.36 39.96 11.54
CA MET A 397 -2.55 38.88 12.14
C MET A 397 -1.13 39.28 12.59
N ARG A 398 -0.73 40.56 12.45
CA ARG A 398 0.66 41.03 12.56
C ARG A 398 1.39 40.72 13.90
N TYR A 399 0.68 40.23 14.93
CA TYR A 399 1.21 40.00 16.28
C TYR A 399 0.95 38.60 16.88
N TYR A 400 0.50 37.61 16.08
CA TYR A 400 0.15 36.25 16.56
C TYR A 400 1.11 35.15 16.06
N SER A 401 1.19 34.02 16.79
CA SER A 401 2.05 32.87 16.43
C SER A 401 1.39 31.89 15.46
N PHE A 402 2.14 31.47 14.43
CA PHE A 402 1.60 30.76 13.26
C PHE A 402 1.44 29.24 13.43
N VAL A 403 2.25 28.60 14.28
CA VAL A 403 2.41 27.14 14.28
C VAL A 403 1.09 26.37 14.53
N ASN A 404 0.12 26.99 15.20
CA ASN A 404 -1.15 26.34 15.55
C ASN A 404 -2.40 26.94 14.90
N ALA A 405 -2.28 28.01 14.10
CA ALA A 405 -3.42 28.72 13.52
C ALA A 405 -3.69 28.38 12.05
N THR A 406 -2.65 27.96 11.33
CA THR A 406 -2.66 27.76 9.87
C THR A 406 -3.74 26.80 9.41
N ALA A 407 -3.86 25.62 10.04
CA ALA A 407 -4.89 24.64 9.67
C ALA A 407 -6.31 25.16 9.91
N LYS A 408 -6.54 25.90 11.01
CA LYS A 408 -7.86 26.44 11.36
C LYS A 408 -8.25 27.62 10.48
N VAL A 409 -7.31 28.51 10.14
CA VAL A 409 -7.49 29.60 9.17
C VAL A 409 -7.76 29.04 7.77
N TYR A 410 -6.98 28.04 7.36
CA TYR A 410 -7.12 27.38 6.06
C TYR A 410 -8.48 26.68 5.95
N GLN A 411 -8.88 25.91 6.97
CA GLN A 411 -10.19 25.28 7.02
C GLN A 411 -11.32 26.31 6.95
N ILE A 412 -11.21 27.43 7.69
CA ILE A 412 -12.18 28.53 7.62
C ILE A 412 -12.25 29.13 6.21
N CYS A 413 -11.12 29.35 5.53
CA CYS A 413 -11.11 29.93 4.18
C CYS A 413 -11.60 28.94 3.11
N ASN A 414 -11.21 27.67 3.21
CA ASN A 414 -11.57 26.63 2.24
C ASN A 414 -13.07 26.31 2.27
N THR A 415 -13.70 26.39 3.46
CA THR A 415 -15.13 26.16 3.64
C THR A 415 -16.03 27.14 2.86
N PHE A 416 -15.57 28.36 2.57
CA PHE A 416 -16.41 29.41 1.96
C PHE A 416 -16.01 29.83 0.54
N ILE A 417 -14.78 29.56 0.10
CA ILE A 417 -14.28 30.00 -1.21
C ILE A 417 -14.33 28.86 -2.26
N ARG A 418 -14.53 27.59 -1.86
CA ARG A 418 -14.42 26.40 -2.73
C ARG A 418 -13.10 26.42 -3.52
N LEU A 419 -11.96 26.32 -2.80
CA LEU A 419 -10.65 26.47 -3.42
C LEU A 419 -10.29 25.26 -4.30
N GLU A 420 -10.87 24.08 -4.06
CA GLU A 420 -10.64 22.91 -4.91
C GLU A 420 -11.40 23.04 -6.25
N GLY A 421 -10.64 23.17 -7.34
CA GLY A 421 -11.12 23.34 -8.71
C GLY A 421 -10.87 24.73 -9.32
N ASN A 422 -10.34 25.70 -8.57
CA ASN A 422 -9.88 26.99 -9.08
C ASN A 422 -8.42 27.24 -8.69
N ASP A 423 -7.51 26.66 -9.47
CA ASP A 423 -6.07 26.56 -9.18
C ASP A 423 -5.42 27.90 -8.83
N ASN A 424 -5.84 29.02 -9.43
CA ASN A 424 -5.26 30.34 -9.17
C ASN A 424 -5.62 30.89 -7.77
N ALA A 425 -6.90 30.79 -7.37
CA ALA A 425 -7.35 31.28 -6.07
C ALA A 425 -6.81 30.40 -4.94
N TYR A 426 -6.78 29.08 -5.16
CA TYR A 426 -6.13 28.10 -4.28
C TYR A 426 -4.64 28.42 -4.13
N THR A 427 -3.94 28.55 -5.25
CA THR A 427 -2.50 28.85 -5.28
C THR A 427 -2.18 30.21 -4.67
N MET A 428 -3.02 31.24 -4.82
CA MET A 428 -2.81 32.54 -4.17
C MET A 428 -2.91 32.46 -2.65
N LEU A 429 -3.96 31.81 -2.14
CA LEU A 429 -4.16 31.69 -0.70
C LEU A 429 -3.11 30.76 -0.09
N GLU A 430 -2.79 29.66 -0.76
CA GLU A 430 -1.76 28.70 -0.34
C GLU A 430 -0.36 29.32 -0.41
N ASN A 431 0.01 30.00 -1.49
CA ASN A 431 1.28 30.74 -1.59
C ASN A 431 1.38 31.84 -0.55
N TYR A 432 0.26 32.47 -0.19
CA TYR A 432 0.24 33.48 0.86
C TYR A 432 0.33 32.87 2.27
N MET A 433 -0.33 31.74 2.54
CA MET A 433 -0.15 30.99 3.79
C MET A 433 1.28 30.47 3.91
N LEU A 434 1.89 30.04 2.80
CA LEU A 434 3.31 29.75 2.67
C LEU A 434 4.18 31.01 2.86
N TYR A 435 3.77 32.18 2.36
CA TYR A 435 4.47 33.46 2.53
C TYR A 435 4.43 33.98 3.98
N LEU A 436 3.30 33.83 4.68
CA LEU A 436 3.15 34.15 6.10
C LEU A 436 3.95 33.18 6.99
N CYS A 437 4.00 31.90 6.62
CA CYS A 437 4.95 30.93 7.19
C CYS A 437 6.42 31.25 6.86
N LYS A 438 6.69 32.14 5.89
CA LYS A 438 8.01 32.63 5.44
C LYS A 438 8.35 34.05 5.92
N ILE A 439 7.69 34.61 6.96
CA ILE A 439 8.17 35.84 7.60
C ILE A 439 9.10 35.51 8.78
N PRO A 440 10.43 35.45 8.59
CA PRO A 440 11.35 35.77 9.66
C PRO A 440 11.37 37.30 9.82
N THR A 441 11.13 37.77 11.03
CA THR A 441 11.43 39.15 11.44
C THR A 441 12.92 39.42 11.27
N ALA A 442 13.30 40.26 10.31
CA ALA A 442 14.27 41.36 10.46
C ALA A 442 14.67 41.92 9.09
N THR A 443 14.04 43.03 8.69
CA THR A 443 14.68 43.99 7.79
C THR A 443 15.46 44.95 8.69
N VAL A 444 16.79 44.94 8.62
CA VAL A 444 17.61 46.06 9.11
C VAL A 444 18.47 46.53 7.95
N ASN A 445 18.08 47.67 7.38
CA ASN A 445 18.96 48.48 6.55
C ASN A 445 20.05 49.07 7.46
N GLY A 446 21.30 48.65 7.26
CA GLY A 446 22.47 49.11 8.00
C GLY A 446 23.76 49.02 7.18
N ALA A 447 24.09 50.11 6.48
CA ALA A 447 25.39 50.59 6.02
C ALA A 447 26.39 49.73 5.20
N ASN A 448 26.31 48.39 5.07
CA ASN A 448 27.42 47.60 4.49
C ASN A 448 27.10 46.70 3.27
N ASN A 449 25.98 46.90 2.57
CA ASN A 449 25.65 46.20 1.30
C ASN A 449 25.82 44.65 1.34
N ARG A 450 25.57 44.03 2.51
CA ARG A 450 25.49 42.57 2.66
C ARG A 450 24.03 42.15 2.79
N THR A 451 23.66 41.11 2.06
CA THR A 451 22.34 40.48 2.20
C THR A 451 22.54 39.10 2.80
N TYR A 452 21.99 38.89 4.00
CA TYR A 452 21.92 37.57 4.62
C TYR A 452 20.59 36.95 4.26
N THR A 453 20.61 35.77 3.65
CA THR A 453 19.42 34.94 3.50
C THR A 453 19.67 33.58 4.15
N SER A 454 18.61 32.95 4.63
CA SER A 454 18.70 31.63 5.23
C SER A 454 17.82 30.65 4.45
N ALA A 455 18.37 29.46 4.20
CA ALA A 455 17.63 28.35 3.61
C ALA A 455 17.59 27.22 4.61
N TYR A 456 16.44 26.56 4.68
CA TYR A 456 16.24 25.38 5.52
C TYR A 456 16.40 24.14 4.65
N ILE A 457 17.50 23.43 4.83
CA ILE A 457 17.90 22.28 4.02
C ILE A 457 18.31 21.18 4.99
N ASN A 458 17.70 19.99 4.85
CA ASN A 458 17.97 18.82 5.70
C ASN A 458 17.91 19.10 7.21
N GLY A 459 16.86 19.81 7.65
CA GLY A 459 16.61 20.04 9.07
C GLY A 459 17.53 21.06 9.75
N LYS A 460 18.42 21.75 9.02
CA LYS A 460 19.27 22.83 9.54
C LYS A 460 19.10 24.13 8.76
N TRP A 461 19.23 25.23 9.49
CA TRP A 461 19.35 26.56 8.91
C TRP A 461 20.77 26.75 8.39
N ILE A 462 20.90 27.07 7.11
CA ILE A 462 22.17 27.47 6.48
C ILE A 462 22.08 28.95 6.14
N TYR A 463 23.09 29.71 6.55
CA TYR A 463 23.21 31.14 6.26
C TYR A 463 23.99 31.33 4.96
N ILE A 464 23.40 32.04 4.01
CA ILE A 464 24.00 32.38 2.73
C ILE A 464 24.33 33.88 2.77
N ASP A 465 25.61 34.21 2.75
CA ASP A 465 26.10 35.58 2.63
C ASP A 465 26.23 35.92 1.13
N ALA A 466 25.40 36.85 0.66
CA ALA A 466 25.50 37.38 -0.69
C ALA A 466 26.23 38.73 -0.66
N VAL A 467 27.42 38.76 -1.28
CA VAL A 467 28.18 39.99 -1.53
C VAL A 467 28.14 40.26 -3.04
N ASN A 468 27.52 41.37 -3.45
CA ASN A 468 27.50 41.88 -4.83
C ASN A 468 27.10 40.83 -5.91
N GLY A 469 26.09 40.00 -5.65
CA GLY A 469 25.52 39.10 -6.66
C GLY A 469 26.36 37.86 -7.01
N LYS A 470 27.39 37.52 -6.22
CA LYS A 470 28.10 36.23 -6.31
C LYS A 470 27.91 35.42 -5.04
N TYR A 471 27.43 34.19 -5.21
CA TYR A 471 27.21 33.22 -4.13
C TYR A 471 28.52 32.45 -3.87
N ASN A 472 29.13 32.64 -2.70
CA ASN A 472 30.23 31.80 -2.25
C ASN A 472 29.69 30.75 -1.27
N VAL A 473 29.63 29.50 -1.72
CA VAL A 473 29.27 28.34 -0.89
C VAL A 473 30.55 27.58 -0.57
N THR A 474 31.17 27.89 0.55
CA THR A 474 32.26 27.07 1.10
C THR A 474 31.66 25.97 1.97
N ASP A 475 31.96 24.71 1.63
CA ASP A 475 31.59 23.45 2.28
C ASP A 475 30.28 22.73 1.88
N LEU A 476 30.09 22.48 0.58
CA LEU A 476 29.27 21.34 0.14
C LEU A 476 30.04 20.47 -0.87
N LYS A 477 30.35 19.23 -0.47
CA LYS A 477 30.81 18.19 -1.40
C LYS A 477 29.62 17.71 -2.25
N ALA A 478 29.90 17.58 -3.55
CA ALA A 478 29.04 17.17 -4.68
C ALA A 478 27.76 16.36 -4.35
N TYR A 479 26.60 16.93 -4.69
CA TYR A 479 25.35 16.19 -4.93
C TYR A 479 24.58 16.77 -6.13
N SER A 480 23.98 15.88 -6.91
CA SER A 480 23.06 16.12 -8.02
C SER A 480 21.77 16.80 -7.56
N ILE A 481 21.20 17.67 -8.41
CA ILE A 481 20.04 18.53 -8.09
C ILE A 481 18.76 17.93 -8.70
N ASN A 482 17.72 17.79 -7.87
CA ASN A 482 16.37 17.42 -8.30
C ASN A 482 15.48 18.67 -8.40
N TYR A 483 14.58 18.72 -9.40
CA TYR A 483 13.58 19.79 -9.52
C TYR A 483 12.24 19.25 -10.03
N ILE A 484 11.17 20.02 -9.81
CA ILE A 484 9.78 19.65 -10.10
C ILE A 484 9.28 20.45 -11.32
N TYR A 485 8.66 19.77 -12.28
CA TYR A 485 7.98 20.37 -13.44
C TYR A 485 6.67 19.61 -13.69
N ASP A 486 5.55 20.33 -13.86
CA ASP A 486 4.22 19.75 -14.09
C ASP A 486 3.81 18.67 -13.05
N GLY A 487 4.08 18.95 -11.77
CA GLY A 487 3.74 18.06 -10.65
C GLY A 487 4.56 16.76 -10.59
N LYS A 488 5.67 16.63 -11.31
CA LYS A 488 6.53 15.41 -11.33
C LYS A 488 8.00 15.76 -11.06
N LEU A 489 8.69 14.89 -10.32
CA LEU A 489 10.10 15.06 -9.91
C LEU A 489 11.08 14.54 -10.98
N TYR A 490 12.08 15.36 -11.36
CA TYR A 490 13.13 15.03 -12.33
C TYR A 490 14.54 15.19 -11.72
N MET A 491 15.50 14.36 -12.18
CA MET A 491 16.95 14.50 -11.90
C MET A 491 17.65 15.20 -13.09
N LEU A 492 18.50 16.19 -12.82
CA LEU A 492 19.50 16.69 -13.78
C LEU A 492 20.90 16.23 -13.37
N GLU A 493 21.68 15.74 -14.34
CA GLU A 493 23.14 15.72 -14.18
C GLU A 493 23.74 17.06 -14.63
N ASP A 494 24.77 17.46 -13.88
CA ASP A 494 25.72 18.55 -14.08
C ASP A 494 25.37 19.59 -15.19
N PRO A 495 25.03 20.85 -14.81
CA PRO A 495 24.70 21.92 -15.75
C PRO A 495 25.76 22.21 -16.81
N SER A 496 26.98 21.66 -16.70
CA SER A 496 28.05 21.86 -17.67
C SER A 496 27.96 21.00 -18.95
N LYS A 497 27.02 20.04 -19.08
CA LYS A 497 27.01 19.07 -20.22
C LYS A 497 25.70 18.84 -21.00
N GLY A 498 24.64 19.61 -20.78
CA GLY A 498 23.43 19.59 -21.64
C GLY A 498 22.46 18.42 -21.37
N ALA A 499 21.22 18.74 -21.02
CA ALA A 499 20.26 17.83 -20.42
C ALA A 499 19.46 16.93 -21.40
N LYS A 500 19.17 15.68 -21.00
CA LYS A 500 18.06 14.83 -21.51
C LYS A 500 17.40 14.05 -20.36
N ILE A 501 16.07 13.86 -20.45
CA ILE A 501 15.17 13.30 -19.41
C ILE A 501 15.03 11.77 -19.56
N ILE A 502 15.19 10.98 -18.48
CA ILE A 502 14.86 9.54 -18.49
C ILE A 502 14.29 9.05 -17.12
N LYS A 503 13.02 8.60 -17.14
CA LYS A 503 12.32 7.62 -16.25
C LYS A 503 11.53 8.09 -14.99
N LYS A 504 10.28 7.60 -14.89
CA LYS A 504 9.26 7.79 -13.81
C LYS A 504 9.50 6.81 -12.65
N ILE A 505 9.49 7.28 -11.39
CA ILE A 505 9.64 6.46 -10.17
C ILE A 505 8.24 6.10 -9.62
N LYS A 506 8.03 4.83 -9.23
CA LYS A 506 6.80 4.36 -8.54
C LYS A 506 6.93 4.65 -7.03
N GLU A 507 6.00 5.40 -6.46
CA GLU A 507 5.95 5.80 -5.04
C GLU A 507 5.27 4.71 -4.18
N ILE A 508 5.50 4.76 -2.85
CA ILE A 508 4.86 3.90 -1.84
C ILE A 508 3.61 4.59 -1.29
N PRO A 509 2.58 3.86 -0.80
CA PRO A 509 1.31 4.46 -0.39
C PRO A 509 1.33 5.09 1.01
N PHE A 510 2.46 5.03 1.72
CA PHE A 510 2.55 5.45 3.12
C PHE A 510 2.94 6.92 3.24
N VAL A 511 2.02 7.76 3.70
CA VAL A 511 2.19 9.23 3.79
C VAL A 511 3.10 9.65 4.94
N ASP A 512 3.35 8.76 5.90
CA ASP A 512 4.18 8.99 7.10
C ASP A 512 5.60 8.43 6.96
N VAL A 513 6.01 8.04 5.75
CA VAL A 513 7.37 7.62 5.42
C VAL A 513 7.93 8.58 4.37
N GLU A 514 8.62 9.62 4.84
CA GLU A 514 9.19 10.66 3.99
C GLU A 514 10.24 10.08 3.03
N ILE A 515 10.29 10.57 1.78
CA ILE A 515 11.15 10.01 0.72
C ILE A 515 12.65 10.05 1.03
N ASP A 516 13.07 11.01 1.85
CA ASP A 516 14.44 11.23 2.32
C ASP A 516 14.69 10.67 3.72
N SER A 517 13.68 10.04 4.33
CA SER A 517 13.84 9.37 5.62
C SER A 517 14.77 8.16 5.50
N TRP A 518 15.49 7.84 6.58
CA TRP A 518 16.51 6.78 6.58
C TRP A 518 15.89 5.37 6.33
N GLU A 519 14.62 5.20 6.66
CA GLU A 519 13.85 3.97 6.51
C GLU A 519 13.17 3.82 5.14
N TYR A 520 13.00 4.90 4.37
CA TYR A 520 12.20 4.90 3.13
C TYR A 520 12.58 3.78 2.16
N THR A 521 13.89 3.63 1.90
CA THR A 521 14.38 2.60 0.97
C THR A 521 14.01 1.19 1.44
N ALA A 522 14.14 0.93 2.74
CA ALA A 522 13.80 -0.36 3.31
C ALA A 522 12.29 -0.60 3.30
N VAL A 523 11.49 0.40 3.70
CA VAL A 523 10.02 0.30 3.68
C VAL A 523 9.52 0.05 2.26
N LYS A 524 10.04 0.79 1.28
CA LYS A 524 9.72 0.61 -0.13
C LYS A 524 10.05 -0.78 -0.62
N TYR A 525 11.23 -1.30 -0.30
CA TYR A 525 11.59 -2.67 -0.66
C TYR A 525 10.63 -3.69 -0.04
N MET A 526 10.32 -3.54 1.25
CA MET A 526 9.42 -4.45 1.96
C MET A 526 7.99 -4.41 1.41
N TRP A 527 7.51 -3.24 1.00
CA TRP A 527 6.19 -3.07 0.37
C TRP A 527 6.15 -3.64 -1.05
N GLN A 528 7.13 -3.28 -1.89
CA GLN A 528 7.19 -3.73 -3.30
C GLN A 528 7.30 -5.25 -3.44
N ASN A 529 7.89 -5.93 -2.46
CA ASN A 529 8.00 -7.39 -2.44
C ASN A 529 6.90 -8.07 -1.62
N GLU A 530 5.88 -7.33 -1.17
CA GLU A 530 4.76 -7.86 -0.38
C GLU A 530 5.19 -8.54 0.94
N TYR A 531 6.33 -8.16 1.51
CA TYR A 531 6.81 -8.67 2.79
C TYR A 531 6.11 -7.97 3.95
N MET A 532 5.87 -6.67 3.81
CA MET A 532 5.02 -5.85 4.69
C MET A 532 4.00 -5.11 3.82
N THR A 533 2.90 -5.79 3.50
CA THR A 533 1.88 -5.32 2.53
C THR A 533 1.01 -4.18 3.04
N LYS A 534 0.83 -4.05 4.37
CA LYS A 534 0.01 -3.02 5.00
C LYS A 534 0.80 -2.30 6.11
N GLY A 535 0.51 -1.01 6.28
CA GLY A 535 0.98 -0.22 7.40
C GLY A 535 0.23 -0.58 8.69
N ASP A 536 0.11 0.33 9.65
CA ASP A 536 -0.95 0.22 10.66
C ASP A 536 -2.32 0.56 10.03
N THR A 537 -2.32 1.24 8.89
CA THR A 537 -3.46 1.40 7.97
C THR A 537 -2.97 1.29 6.51
N SER A 538 -3.87 1.47 5.53
CA SER A 538 -3.50 1.53 4.10
C SER A 538 -2.61 2.74 3.76
N ALA A 539 -2.75 3.85 4.50
CA ALA A 539 -2.02 5.10 4.25
C ALA A 539 -0.87 5.37 5.23
N PHE A 540 -0.79 4.67 6.37
CA PHE A 540 0.21 4.93 7.41
C PHE A 540 1.03 3.68 7.74
N PHE A 541 2.34 3.72 7.50
CA PHE A 541 3.27 2.65 7.86
C PHE A 541 3.55 2.58 9.37
N SER A 542 3.43 3.70 10.09
CA SER A 542 3.84 3.87 11.50
C SER A 542 5.29 3.45 11.75
N PRO A 543 6.29 4.18 11.23
CA PRO A 543 7.70 3.78 11.34
C PRO A 543 8.19 3.59 12.78
N ASN A 544 7.61 4.34 13.74
CA ASN A 544 7.90 4.25 15.17
C ASN A 544 7.02 3.25 15.94
N GLY A 545 6.05 2.62 15.28
CA GLY A 545 5.19 1.59 15.88
C GLY A 545 6.00 0.38 16.33
N LEU A 546 5.60 -0.26 17.43
CA LEU A 546 6.27 -1.45 17.95
C LEU A 546 5.99 -2.66 17.06
N LEU A 547 7.02 -3.46 16.78
CA LEU A 547 6.85 -4.72 16.07
C LEU A 547 6.62 -5.86 17.08
N THR A 548 5.57 -6.66 16.86
CA THR A 548 5.30 -7.85 17.68
C THR A 548 6.00 -9.10 17.14
N ARG A 549 6.12 -10.14 17.97
CA ARG A 549 6.68 -11.45 17.57
C ARG A 549 5.85 -12.12 16.46
N ALA A 550 4.52 -11.99 16.50
CA ALA A 550 3.61 -12.45 15.45
C ALA A 550 3.82 -11.73 14.11
N MET A 551 4.02 -10.41 14.15
CA MET A 551 4.32 -9.62 12.95
C MET A 551 5.60 -10.10 12.28
N LEU A 552 6.67 -10.32 13.05
CA LEU A 552 7.92 -10.84 12.49
C LEU A 552 7.73 -12.21 11.82
N ALA A 553 7.07 -13.16 12.50
CA ALA A 553 6.80 -14.48 11.93
C ALA A 553 6.03 -14.40 10.61
N THR A 554 5.06 -13.48 10.54
CA THR A 554 4.24 -13.24 9.33
C THR A 554 5.05 -12.62 8.20
N ILE A 555 5.95 -11.68 8.50
CA ILE A 555 6.86 -11.10 7.49
C ILE A 555 7.74 -12.20 6.88
N LEU A 556 8.34 -13.06 7.71
CA LEU A 556 9.18 -14.16 7.21
C LEU A 556 8.37 -15.19 6.43
N HIS A 557 7.12 -15.44 6.83
CA HIS A 557 6.20 -16.32 6.10
C HIS A 557 5.82 -15.76 4.72
N ASN A 558 5.58 -14.44 4.63
CA ASN A 558 5.36 -13.74 3.36
C ASN A 558 6.57 -13.86 2.43
N MET A 559 7.78 -13.69 2.97
CA MET A 559 9.03 -13.85 2.19
C MET A 559 9.20 -15.24 1.57
N GLU A 560 8.55 -16.26 2.13
CA GLU A 560 8.59 -17.63 1.63
C GLU A 560 7.38 -18.00 0.75
N GLY A 561 6.53 -17.03 0.40
CA GLY A 561 5.33 -17.29 -0.41
C GLY A 561 4.18 -17.92 0.39
N ARG A 562 4.15 -17.69 1.70
CA ARG A 562 3.09 -18.15 2.64
C ARG A 562 2.86 -19.67 2.63
N PRO A 563 3.91 -20.51 2.80
CA PRO A 563 3.80 -21.96 2.76
C PRO A 563 2.89 -22.53 3.87
N TYR A 564 2.11 -23.55 3.54
CA TYR A 564 1.26 -24.25 4.50
C TYR A 564 2.01 -25.38 5.21
N VAL A 565 1.70 -25.59 6.49
CA VAL A 565 2.16 -26.76 7.26
C VAL A 565 0.99 -27.42 8.01
N SER A 566 0.92 -28.74 8.00
CA SER A 566 -0.13 -29.52 8.68
C SER A 566 0.06 -29.55 10.21
N GLY A 567 -0.92 -30.03 10.98
CA GLY A 567 -0.84 -30.17 12.44
C GLY A 567 -1.10 -28.89 13.25
N ALA A 568 -1.11 -29.03 14.58
CA ALA A 568 -1.26 -27.94 15.54
C ALA A 568 0.10 -27.34 15.94
N SER A 569 0.09 -26.07 16.39
CA SER A 569 1.26 -25.44 17.01
C SER A 569 1.50 -26.04 18.40
N LYS A 570 2.77 -26.14 18.82
CA LYS A 570 3.11 -26.61 20.18
C LYS A 570 2.93 -25.53 21.24
N PHE A 571 2.79 -24.25 20.85
CA PHE A 571 2.67 -23.14 21.79
C PHE A 571 1.26 -23.01 22.33
N SER A 572 1.12 -23.00 23.66
CA SER A 572 -0.19 -23.05 24.33
C SER A 572 -1.08 -21.83 24.06
N ASP A 573 -0.50 -20.70 23.72
CA ASP A 573 -1.15 -19.43 23.36
C ASP A 573 -1.30 -19.21 21.83
N VAL A 574 -0.95 -20.23 21.03
CA VAL A 574 -1.11 -20.23 19.56
C VAL A 574 -1.93 -21.46 19.16
N GLN A 575 -3.13 -21.56 19.72
CA GLN A 575 -4.07 -22.67 19.46
C GLN A 575 -5.26 -22.25 18.59
N ASN A 576 -5.64 -20.96 18.60
CA ASN A 576 -6.72 -20.45 17.78
C ASN A 576 -6.30 -20.39 16.30
N THR A 577 -6.88 -21.28 15.48
CA THR A 577 -6.56 -21.41 14.05
C THR A 577 -7.04 -20.23 13.21
N ASN A 578 -7.90 -19.37 13.76
CA ASN A 578 -8.47 -18.21 13.06
C ASN A 578 -7.62 -16.93 13.26
N GLU A 579 -6.62 -16.95 14.12
CA GLU A 579 -5.71 -15.81 14.28
C GLU A 579 -4.89 -15.58 13.01
N TRP A 580 -4.77 -14.33 12.58
CA TRP A 580 -4.04 -13.94 11.37
C TRP A 580 -2.59 -14.43 11.34
N TYR A 581 -1.97 -14.57 12.51
CA TYR A 581 -0.59 -15.05 12.67
C TYR A 581 -0.46 -16.57 12.81
N TYR A 582 -1.57 -17.31 12.97
CA TYR A 582 -1.52 -18.74 13.35
C TYR A 582 -0.70 -19.58 12.37
N VAL A 583 -0.98 -19.41 11.07
CA VAL A 583 -0.30 -20.18 10.01
C VAL A 583 1.19 -19.83 9.97
N ALA A 584 1.52 -18.55 10.07
CA ALA A 584 2.89 -18.05 10.03
C ALA A 584 3.72 -18.54 11.22
N ILE A 585 3.19 -18.44 12.45
CA ILE A 585 3.89 -18.92 13.65
C ILE A 585 4.06 -20.44 13.59
N LYS A 586 3.02 -21.18 13.20
CA LYS A 586 3.10 -22.64 13.07
C LYS A 586 4.14 -23.06 12.03
N TRP A 587 4.20 -22.40 10.88
CA TRP A 587 5.23 -22.63 9.87
C TRP A 587 6.62 -22.33 10.42
N ALA A 588 6.80 -21.18 11.05
CA ALA A 588 8.08 -20.77 11.59
C ALA A 588 8.56 -21.71 12.72
N GLU A 589 7.64 -22.19 13.55
CA GLU A 589 7.89 -23.16 14.61
C GLU A 589 8.38 -24.49 14.04
N LYS A 590 7.65 -25.06 13.07
CA LYS A 590 7.98 -26.35 12.47
C LYS A 590 9.32 -26.35 11.73
N ASN A 591 9.74 -25.19 11.25
CA ASN A 591 11.02 -25.01 10.59
C ASN A 591 12.14 -24.53 11.53
N ASN A 592 11.90 -24.53 12.85
CA ASN A 592 12.86 -24.10 13.88
C ASN A 592 13.36 -22.65 13.71
N ILE A 593 12.55 -21.80 13.06
CA ILE A 593 12.83 -20.37 12.84
C ILE A 593 12.54 -19.58 14.12
N VAL A 594 11.47 -19.94 14.83
CA VAL A 594 11.08 -19.27 16.08
C VAL A 594 11.01 -20.23 17.26
N SER A 595 11.20 -19.69 18.46
CA SER A 595 11.09 -20.39 19.75
C SER A 595 10.20 -19.60 20.71
N GLY A 596 9.51 -20.31 21.60
CA GLY A 596 8.70 -19.74 22.67
C GLY A 596 9.50 -19.51 23.95
N TYR A 597 8.80 -19.06 24.99
CA TYR A 597 9.31 -18.94 26.35
C TYR A 597 9.32 -20.30 27.07
N SER A 598 9.97 -20.34 28.23
CA SER A 598 10.14 -21.55 29.04
C SER A 598 8.83 -22.12 29.59
N ASP A 599 7.75 -21.33 29.61
CA ASP A 599 6.40 -21.75 30.03
C ASP A 599 5.57 -22.39 28.90
N GLY A 600 6.18 -22.59 27.72
CA GLY A 600 5.53 -23.18 26.56
C GLY A 600 4.67 -22.20 25.75
N LYS A 601 4.70 -20.90 26.05
CA LYS A 601 4.03 -19.85 25.28
C LYS A 601 4.92 -19.24 24.21
N PHE A 602 4.32 -18.69 23.17
CA PHE A 602 5.02 -17.92 22.14
C PHE A 602 5.05 -16.42 22.42
N GLY A 603 3.99 -15.87 23.00
CA GLY A 603 3.75 -14.42 23.14
C GLY A 603 3.52 -13.70 21.81
N PRO A 604 2.46 -13.99 21.03
CA PRO A 604 2.23 -13.39 19.71
C PRO A 604 2.26 -11.85 19.69
N ASN A 605 1.66 -11.24 20.71
CA ASN A 605 1.48 -9.79 20.79
C ASN A 605 2.62 -9.07 21.55
N ASP A 606 3.59 -9.81 22.07
CA ASP A 606 4.69 -9.19 22.81
C ASP A 606 5.58 -8.40 21.83
N PRO A 607 5.96 -7.16 22.17
CA PRO A 607 6.97 -6.42 21.44
C PRO A 607 8.28 -7.21 21.38
N ILE A 608 8.89 -7.26 20.19
CA ILE A 608 10.15 -7.98 20.02
C ILE A 608 11.34 -7.09 20.33
N THR A 609 12.33 -7.59 21.07
CA THR A 609 13.60 -6.87 21.26
C THR A 609 14.52 -7.03 20.05
N ARG A 610 15.45 -6.09 19.86
CA ARG A 610 16.43 -6.14 18.76
C ARG A 610 17.30 -7.41 18.81
N GLU A 611 17.66 -7.89 20.00
CA GLU A 611 18.42 -9.13 20.16
C GLU A 611 17.59 -10.39 19.85
N GLN A 612 16.29 -10.39 20.14
CA GLN A 612 15.37 -11.46 19.73
C GLN A 612 15.15 -11.45 18.21
N LEU A 613 14.99 -10.28 17.59
CA LEU A 613 14.89 -10.12 16.14
C LEU A 613 16.13 -10.67 15.44
N ALA A 614 17.33 -10.35 15.94
CA ALA A 614 18.59 -10.88 15.41
C ALA A 614 18.68 -12.42 15.52
N VAL A 615 18.25 -12.99 16.64
CA VAL A 615 18.18 -14.45 16.86
C VAL A 615 17.25 -15.12 15.85
N ILE A 616 16.03 -14.60 15.67
CA ILE A 616 15.05 -15.18 14.73
C ILE A 616 15.53 -15.07 13.29
N LEU A 617 16.08 -13.91 12.87
CA LEU A 617 16.66 -13.76 11.53
C LEU A 617 17.85 -14.69 11.30
N ASN A 618 18.65 -14.98 12.33
CA ASN A 618 19.72 -15.96 12.21
C ASN A 618 19.18 -17.38 11.98
N GLN A 619 18.14 -17.78 12.70
CA GLN A 619 17.50 -19.08 12.51
C GLN A 619 16.86 -19.19 11.13
N TYR A 620 16.20 -18.12 10.68
CA TYR A 620 15.70 -18.02 9.32
C TYR A 620 16.80 -18.19 8.27
N CYS A 621 17.96 -17.56 8.47
CA CYS A 621 19.13 -17.72 7.62
C CYS A 621 19.63 -19.17 7.53
N LYS A 622 19.60 -19.90 8.66
CA LYS A 622 19.93 -21.34 8.70
C LYS A 622 18.89 -22.16 7.95
N TYR A 623 17.60 -21.89 8.16
CA TYR A 623 16.52 -22.52 7.40
C TYR A 623 16.69 -22.34 5.89
N LYS A 624 17.10 -21.15 5.42
CA LYS A 624 17.39 -20.89 4.01
C LYS A 624 18.69 -21.55 3.49
N GLY A 625 19.47 -22.21 4.35
CA GLY A 625 20.78 -22.77 3.99
C GLY A 625 21.82 -21.68 3.62
N LYS A 626 21.63 -20.44 4.09
CA LYS A 626 22.50 -19.29 3.78
C LYS A 626 23.38 -18.84 4.94
N TYR A 627 23.35 -19.56 6.06
CA TYR A 627 24.12 -19.23 7.25
C TYR A 627 25.63 -19.23 6.95
N LYS A 628 26.31 -18.19 7.46
CA LYS A 628 27.76 -18.04 7.39
C LYS A 628 28.30 -17.76 8.77
N VAL A 629 29.41 -18.42 9.10
CA VAL A 629 30.17 -18.11 10.31
C VAL A 629 30.90 -16.78 10.07
N VAL A 630 30.55 -15.78 10.87
CA VAL A 630 31.16 -14.44 10.84
C VAL A 630 31.55 -14.03 12.26
N LYS A 631 32.52 -13.13 12.38
CA LYS A 631 32.93 -12.53 13.65
C LYS A 631 32.47 -11.08 13.70
N ALA A 632 31.67 -10.72 14.70
CA ALA A 632 31.29 -9.33 14.92
C ALA A 632 32.46 -8.52 15.45
N ASP A 633 32.56 -7.27 15.00
CA ASP A 633 33.36 -6.24 15.64
C ASP A 633 32.49 -5.42 16.58
N TYR A 634 32.64 -5.67 17.88
CA TYR A 634 31.93 -4.96 18.94
C TYR A 634 32.65 -3.72 19.46
N SER A 635 33.88 -3.44 19.02
CA SER A 635 34.71 -2.36 19.56
C SER A 635 34.06 -0.97 19.45
N LYS A 636 33.20 -0.79 18.44
CA LYS A 636 32.42 0.44 18.19
C LYS A 636 31.11 0.57 18.97
N PHE A 637 30.72 -0.45 19.76
CA PHE A 637 29.44 -0.50 20.45
C PHE A 637 29.60 -0.50 21.98
N LYS A 638 29.23 0.63 22.60
CA LYS A 638 29.39 0.87 24.06
C LYS A 638 28.54 -0.04 24.94
N ASP A 639 27.44 -0.57 24.39
CA ASP A 639 26.44 -1.37 25.10
C ASP A 639 26.45 -2.84 24.68
N SER A 640 27.51 -3.30 24.00
CA SER A 640 27.68 -4.71 23.60
C SER A 640 27.70 -5.67 24.80
N ASN A 641 28.11 -5.21 25.98
CA ASN A 641 28.03 -5.96 27.22
C ASN A 641 26.58 -6.19 27.73
N LYS A 642 25.58 -5.48 27.17
CA LYS A 642 24.16 -5.66 27.52
C LYS A 642 23.48 -6.80 26.75
N ILE A 643 24.17 -7.41 25.77
CA ILE A 643 23.64 -8.54 24.99
C ILE A 643 23.41 -9.74 25.92
N SER A 644 22.19 -10.26 25.94
CA SER A 644 21.83 -11.43 26.74
C SER A 644 22.56 -12.68 26.23
N ASP A 645 22.91 -13.60 27.14
CA ASP A 645 23.67 -14.82 26.80
C ASP A 645 23.03 -15.64 25.68
N PHE A 646 21.71 -15.80 25.73
CA PHE A 646 20.95 -16.54 24.70
C PHE A 646 21.02 -15.89 23.32
N ALA A 647 21.31 -14.58 23.23
CA ALA A 647 21.32 -13.82 21.99
C ALA A 647 22.73 -13.56 21.44
N LYS A 648 23.79 -13.91 22.16
CA LYS A 648 25.19 -13.66 21.77
C LYS A 648 25.52 -14.15 20.36
N TRP A 649 25.08 -15.35 20.00
CA TRP A 649 25.32 -15.92 18.67
C TRP A 649 24.52 -15.21 17.57
N GLY A 650 23.25 -14.90 17.82
CA GLY A 650 22.39 -14.17 16.88
C GLY A 650 22.89 -12.75 16.64
N MET A 651 23.27 -12.05 17.70
CA MET A 651 23.87 -10.71 17.64
C MET A 651 25.24 -10.73 16.96
N ASN A 652 26.09 -11.73 17.26
CA ASN A 652 27.39 -11.85 16.60
C ASN A 652 27.23 -12.06 15.09
N TRP A 653 26.28 -12.89 14.69
CA TRP A 653 25.96 -13.05 13.27
C TRP A 653 25.39 -11.76 12.67
N ALA A 654 24.41 -11.12 13.31
CA ALA A 654 23.74 -9.96 12.75
C ALA A 654 24.69 -8.78 12.58
N VAL A 655 25.58 -8.54 13.56
CA VAL A 655 26.61 -7.49 13.48
C VAL A 655 27.67 -7.86 12.45
N GLY A 656 28.15 -9.11 12.47
CA GLY A 656 29.18 -9.57 11.53
C GLY A 656 28.74 -9.62 10.06
N THR A 657 27.44 -9.73 9.80
CA THR A 657 26.85 -9.71 8.45
C THR A 657 26.31 -8.33 8.03
N GLY A 658 26.38 -7.33 8.92
CA GLY A 658 25.84 -5.99 8.67
C GLY A 658 24.30 -5.93 8.63
N VAL A 659 23.61 -6.96 9.12
CA VAL A 659 22.14 -6.95 9.31
C VAL A 659 21.76 -5.94 10.39
N ILE A 660 22.58 -5.79 11.43
CA ILE A 660 22.45 -4.73 12.45
C ILE A 660 23.74 -3.90 12.52
N ASN A 661 23.59 -2.58 12.39
CA ASN A 661 24.72 -1.63 12.41
C ASN A 661 24.75 -0.72 13.66
N GLY A 662 23.71 -0.78 14.50
CA GLY A 662 23.51 0.16 15.60
C GLY A 662 23.30 1.61 15.13
N SER A 663 23.18 2.53 16.07
CA SER A 663 23.14 3.98 15.82
C SER A 663 23.99 4.69 16.86
N ASN A 664 24.82 5.65 16.44
CA ASN A 664 25.69 6.44 17.32
C ASN A 664 26.56 5.60 18.29
N GLY A 665 27.04 4.44 17.85
CA GLY A 665 27.85 3.53 18.66
C GLY A 665 27.06 2.75 19.72
N ILE A 666 25.75 2.58 19.53
CA ILE A 666 24.84 1.85 20.42
C ILE A 666 24.06 0.81 19.61
N LEU A 667 24.01 -0.44 20.10
CA LEU A 667 23.22 -1.53 19.50
C LEU A 667 21.77 -1.56 20.01
N ASN A 668 21.56 -1.16 21.26
CA ASN A 668 20.34 -1.25 22.03
C ASN A 668 19.72 -2.66 22.03
N PRO A 669 20.46 -3.72 22.44
CA PRO A 669 20.04 -5.11 22.24
C PRO A 669 18.70 -5.45 22.91
N LYS A 670 18.43 -4.89 24.09
CA LYS A 670 17.18 -5.11 24.85
C LYS A 670 16.05 -4.14 24.47
N GLY A 671 16.31 -3.15 23.64
CA GLY A 671 15.28 -2.23 23.16
C GLY A 671 14.30 -2.95 22.24
N THR A 672 13.02 -2.60 22.35
CA THR A 672 11.98 -3.07 21.45
C THR A 672 12.18 -2.50 20.06
N ALA A 673 12.15 -3.35 19.03
CA ALA A 673 12.32 -2.95 17.65
C ALA A 673 11.05 -2.27 17.12
N THR A 674 11.23 -1.16 16.39
CA THR A 674 10.13 -0.54 15.66
C THR A 674 9.90 -1.21 14.31
N ARG A 675 8.79 -0.87 13.66
CA ARG A 675 8.48 -1.30 12.29
C ARG A 675 9.54 -0.87 11.28
N ALA A 676 10.00 0.39 11.34
CA ALA A 676 11.08 0.90 10.47
C ALA A 676 12.42 0.20 10.71
N GLU A 677 12.78 -0.02 11.97
CA GLU A 677 14.00 -0.75 12.32
C GLU A 677 13.97 -2.20 11.83
N THR A 678 12.82 -2.85 11.96
CA THR A 678 12.60 -4.21 11.46
C THR A 678 12.70 -4.26 9.93
N ALA A 679 12.04 -3.35 9.22
CA ALA A 679 12.13 -3.24 7.76
C ALA A 679 13.59 -3.05 7.32
N SER A 680 14.34 -2.17 8.01
CA SER A 680 15.77 -1.95 7.74
C SER A 680 16.61 -3.21 7.96
N MET A 681 16.37 -3.96 9.04
CA MET A 681 17.11 -5.20 9.31
C MET A 681 16.80 -6.29 8.29
N ILE A 682 15.53 -6.46 7.88
CA ILE A 682 15.14 -7.46 6.88
C ILE A 682 15.63 -7.07 5.48
N TYR A 683 15.55 -5.79 5.11
CA TYR A 683 16.16 -5.28 3.89
C TYR A 683 17.66 -5.59 3.84
N LYS A 684 18.39 -5.30 4.92
CA LYS A 684 19.82 -5.61 5.04
C LYS A 684 20.10 -7.12 4.96
N TYR A 685 19.25 -7.95 5.55
CA TYR A 685 19.30 -9.40 5.38
C TYR A 685 19.19 -9.79 3.89
N CYS A 686 18.21 -9.24 3.17
CA CYS A 686 17.99 -9.55 1.76
C CYS A 686 19.21 -9.17 0.89
N ILE A 687 19.78 -7.98 1.09
CA ILE A 687 20.89 -7.49 0.26
C ILE A 687 22.24 -8.13 0.64
N ASN A 688 22.55 -8.28 1.93
CA ASN A 688 23.87 -8.74 2.36
C ASN A 688 24.00 -10.27 2.29
N ILE A 689 22.89 -11.00 2.41
CA ILE A 689 22.90 -12.46 2.57
C ILE A 689 22.22 -13.15 1.39
N ASN A 690 21.05 -12.67 0.96
CA ASN A 690 20.26 -13.35 -0.07
C ASN A 690 20.60 -12.93 -1.51
N LYS A 691 21.30 -11.80 -1.71
CA LYS A 691 21.67 -11.22 -3.03
C LYS A 691 20.50 -11.21 -4.03
N GLN A 692 19.31 -10.80 -3.57
CA GLN A 692 18.10 -10.71 -4.38
C GLN A 692 17.95 -9.38 -5.15
N ILE A 693 18.98 -8.53 -5.19
CA ILE A 693 18.95 -7.21 -5.86
C ILE A 693 20.00 -7.15 -6.94
#